data_AF-A0AA41YPB9-F1
#
_entry.id   AF-A0AA41YPB9-F1
#
_cell.length_a   1.000
_cell.length_b   1.000
_cell.length_c   1.000
_cell.angle_alpha   90.00
_cell.angle_beta   90.00
_cell.angle_gamma   90.00
#
_symmetry.space_group_name_H-M   'P 1'
#
loop_
_entity.id
_entity.type
_entity.pdbx_description
1 polymer ?
#
loop_
_entity_poly.entity_id
_entity_poly.type
_entity_poly.pdbx_seq_one_letter_code
_entity_poly.pdbx_strand_id
1 'polypeptide(L)'
;MSGPTQTQLDTIAYTAGIDADGVLTAVDGWRWAGDDPATYNGPESTHKWGGGIAGTPGGTVSYYFDVGSNWSADEMGSFTASLTLWSDLANIQFVQTADAAAANMTFYRYGSTTPGADLDDGAYAEAQYVAGRPGDVTIPTTQKGMISIDTVGAWSKLDSFTDYGGYGPGTIVHELGHLMGLMHTGPYNGDVNIATQQYNATDTTLWSIMSYIGPGDSAAKYFADYPVQGTDWGRGDDGYTRTPVTPMMLDIAAVQQLYGQSTSATFSGGQIYGFNCNISDAARPFFDFTVNTAPVITLWNYGTGNTLDLSGYATGSTINLNPGTFSSCDGMINNIGIAYNTVIDHAIGGAGDDMFYVSNFSSWIDGQGGNNVVMFGGYYVDYSISRAEDTVTVIDNILGHGGTYTLLNIQLLQFTDRSVHTSEIPCFAKGTRILTQRGAVAVEDLAVGDLLVTLRRARLAPVRWIGHRTVDCRHHPRPWDVMPVRVSASAFGPQQPHRDVVLSPDHAVFVDGVLIPIRYLINGTTIVQQSVSDVTYYHVELPVHDVIVAEGLPAESYLDTGNRSTFANGGTTAMLHADFARDAWTAQGCAELVLAGPQRARVRQRLLTQAAALGHALTDDPELSVCVDGHDLPAEVTGSTWRVRLPAGASRLRLASRVGVPAHVCAEQDDTRPLGVAISDLRIDGQAVPPGDPRRGRGWHAPEEAWQWTDGDAELACTGAREVTFAVAFAGRYWQVSATGSSRNARRA
;
A
#
# COMPACT_ATOMS: atom_id res chain seq x y z
N MET A 1 -9.72 20.74 -6.76
CA MET A 1 -10.54 19.71 -6.08
C MET A 1 -11.77 19.47 -6.92
N SER A 2 -11.98 18.24 -7.40
CA SER A 2 -13.26 17.85 -8.00
C SER A 2 -14.26 17.66 -6.86
N GLY A 3 -15.34 18.45 -6.87
CA GLY A 3 -16.48 18.20 -5.98
C GLY A 3 -17.28 16.96 -6.43
N PRO A 4 -18.38 16.65 -5.73
CA PRO A 4 -19.28 15.58 -6.14
C PRO A 4 -19.80 15.80 -7.57
N THR A 5 -19.90 14.72 -8.34
CA THR A 5 -20.59 14.68 -9.64
C THR A 5 -22.08 14.91 -9.48
N GLN A 6 -22.78 15.21 -10.58
CA GLN A 6 -24.24 15.40 -10.53
C GLN A 6 -24.98 14.18 -9.98
N THR A 7 -24.61 12.97 -10.38
CA THR A 7 -25.23 11.73 -9.87
C THR A 7 -25.06 11.59 -8.36
N GLN A 8 -23.90 11.98 -7.83
CA GLN A 8 -23.65 11.97 -6.38
C GLN A 8 -24.45 13.08 -5.67
N LEU A 9 -24.57 14.27 -6.27
CA LEU A 9 -25.42 15.34 -5.74
C LEU A 9 -26.89 14.92 -5.70
N ASP A 10 -27.37 14.16 -6.70
CA ASP A 10 -28.72 13.61 -6.72
C ASP A 10 -28.93 12.60 -5.59
N THR A 11 -27.95 11.71 -5.33
CA THR A 11 -28.00 10.79 -4.18
C THR A 11 -27.97 11.55 -2.85
N ILE A 12 -27.11 12.56 -2.71
CA ILE A 12 -27.05 13.42 -1.51
C ILE A 12 -28.42 14.07 -1.27
N ALA A 13 -29.03 14.66 -2.29
CA ALA A 13 -30.32 15.32 -2.17
C ALA A 13 -31.45 14.35 -1.85
N TYR A 14 -31.46 13.16 -2.47
CA TYR A 14 -32.44 12.11 -2.19
C TYR A 14 -32.35 11.61 -0.74
N THR A 15 -31.12 11.40 -0.25
CA THR A 15 -30.82 10.87 1.09
C THR A 15 -31.13 11.92 2.17
N ALA A 16 -30.72 13.17 1.95
CA ALA A 16 -30.98 14.29 2.87
C ALA A 16 -32.42 14.82 2.78
N GLY A 17 -33.15 14.51 1.71
CA GLY A 17 -34.48 15.06 1.39
C GLY A 17 -34.52 16.57 1.12
N ILE A 18 -33.35 17.17 0.86
CA ILE A 18 -33.19 18.59 0.51
C ILE A 18 -32.23 18.76 -0.67
N ASP A 19 -32.51 19.74 -1.53
CA ASP A 19 -31.57 20.15 -2.56
C ASP A 19 -30.44 21.04 -1.99
N ALA A 20 -29.45 21.36 -2.83
CA ALA A 20 -28.28 22.14 -2.43
C ALA A 20 -28.61 23.55 -1.88
N ASP A 21 -29.80 24.08 -2.15
CA ASP A 21 -30.29 25.35 -1.61
C ASP A 21 -31.05 25.19 -0.28
N GLY A 22 -31.16 23.95 0.22
CA GLY A 22 -31.84 23.62 1.48
C GLY A 22 -33.35 23.49 1.35
N VAL A 23 -33.86 23.28 0.13
CA VAL A 23 -35.30 23.17 -0.15
C VAL A 23 -35.74 21.72 -0.12
N LEU A 24 -36.86 21.43 0.56
CA LEU A 24 -37.43 20.08 0.61
C LEU A 24 -37.76 19.58 -0.81
N THR A 25 -37.22 18.41 -1.17
CA THR A 25 -37.38 17.82 -2.51
C THR A 25 -38.77 17.21 -2.72
N ALA A 26 -39.17 16.97 -3.97
CA ALA A 26 -40.40 16.20 -4.25
C ALA A 26 -40.16 14.70 -4.36
N VAL A 27 -38.89 14.30 -4.53
CA VAL A 27 -38.44 12.92 -4.76
C VAL A 27 -37.28 12.66 -3.82
N ASP A 28 -37.56 11.96 -2.73
CA ASP A 28 -36.61 11.57 -1.70
C ASP A 28 -37.10 10.30 -1.00
N GLY A 29 -36.23 9.69 -0.21
CA GLY A 29 -36.55 8.43 0.46
C GLY A 29 -37.74 8.55 1.43
N TRP A 30 -37.88 9.69 2.12
CA TRP A 30 -38.95 9.90 3.10
C TRP A 30 -40.34 10.02 2.45
N ARG A 31 -40.40 10.42 1.17
CA ARG A 31 -41.65 10.58 0.42
C ARG A 31 -42.06 9.37 -0.40
N TRP A 32 -41.23 8.34 -0.43
CA TRP A 32 -41.55 7.09 -1.13
C TRP A 32 -42.83 6.45 -0.56
N ALA A 33 -43.72 6.00 -1.44
CA ALA A 33 -45.03 5.47 -1.07
C ALA A 33 -45.02 3.97 -0.69
N GLY A 34 -43.84 3.33 -0.59
CA GLY A 34 -43.72 1.92 -0.24
C GLY A 34 -43.94 0.95 -1.42
N ASP A 35 -43.86 1.43 -2.67
CA ASP A 35 -44.17 0.67 -3.89
C ASP A 35 -42.96 0.48 -4.84
N ASP A 36 -43.02 -0.56 -5.69
CA ASP A 36 -42.07 -0.82 -6.78
C ASP A 36 -42.86 -1.09 -8.09
N PRO A 37 -42.73 -0.26 -9.15
CA PRO A 37 -41.86 0.92 -9.27
C PRO A 37 -42.30 2.08 -8.37
N ALA A 38 -41.31 2.79 -7.83
CA ALA A 38 -41.50 3.82 -6.81
C ALA A 38 -42.37 5.01 -7.26
N THR A 39 -43.33 5.37 -6.42
CA THR A 39 -44.05 6.65 -6.45
C THR A 39 -43.74 7.47 -5.21
N TYR A 40 -43.89 8.81 -5.31
CA TYR A 40 -43.48 9.76 -4.28
C TYR A 40 -44.65 10.65 -3.88
N ASN A 41 -45.39 10.21 -2.86
CA ASN A 41 -46.61 10.86 -2.39
C ASN A 41 -46.72 10.88 -0.86
N GLY A 42 -45.64 10.49 -0.15
CA GLY A 42 -45.63 10.36 1.30
C GLY A 42 -45.93 11.68 1.99
N PRO A 43 -46.69 11.67 3.10
CA PRO A 43 -46.89 12.87 3.90
C PRO A 43 -45.58 13.29 4.57
N GLU A 44 -44.62 12.38 4.73
CA GLU A 44 -43.36 12.61 5.40
C GLU A 44 -42.38 13.42 4.56
N SER A 45 -41.37 13.94 5.24
CA SER A 45 -40.25 14.63 4.64
C SER A 45 -39.04 14.45 5.54
N THR A 46 -37.86 14.80 5.03
CA THR A 46 -36.68 14.93 5.88
C THR A 46 -36.94 15.76 7.13
N HIS A 47 -36.13 15.53 8.15
CA HIS A 47 -36.17 16.21 9.43
C HIS A 47 -34.75 16.52 9.89
N LYS A 48 -34.59 17.44 10.85
CA LYS A 48 -33.31 17.67 11.53
C LYS A 48 -33.48 18.03 12.98
N TRP A 49 -32.45 17.82 13.79
CA TRP A 49 -32.37 18.39 15.13
C TRP A 49 -32.11 19.90 15.11
N GLY A 50 -32.53 20.60 16.16
CA GLY A 50 -32.34 22.04 16.30
C GLY A 50 -33.27 22.86 15.42
N GLY A 51 -32.80 24.02 14.96
CA GLY A 51 -33.58 24.91 14.08
C GLY A 51 -33.77 24.33 12.68
N GLY A 52 -34.92 24.58 12.06
CA GLY A 52 -35.30 24.01 10.76
C GLY A 52 -34.60 24.61 9.53
N ILE A 53 -33.50 25.34 9.67
CA ILE A 53 -32.77 25.92 8.53
C ILE A 53 -31.62 24.97 8.16
N ALA A 54 -31.52 24.60 6.88
CA ALA A 54 -30.42 23.79 6.36
C ALA A 54 -29.05 24.45 6.63
N GLY A 55 -28.02 23.65 6.83
CA GLY A 55 -26.65 24.11 7.11
C GLY A 55 -26.47 24.79 8.46
N THR A 56 -27.51 24.81 9.32
CA THR A 56 -27.42 25.41 10.66
C THR A 56 -27.28 24.35 11.76
N PRO A 57 -26.57 24.66 12.85
CA PRO A 57 -26.26 23.68 13.88
C PRO A 57 -27.48 22.95 14.43
N GLY A 58 -27.32 21.66 14.72
CA GLY A 58 -28.33 20.83 15.37
C GLY A 58 -28.51 21.12 16.86
N GLY A 59 -27.56 21.85 17.45
CA GLY A 59 -27.53 22.13 18.89
C GLY A 59 -27.13 20.91 19.70
N THR A 60 -27.60 20.85 20.95
CA THR A 60 -27.35 19.72 21.85
C THR A 60 -28.57 18.81 21.91
N VAL A 61 -28.38 17.53 21.59
CA VAL A 61 -29.39 16.46 21.68
C VAL A 61 -29.07 15.60 22.89
N SER A 62 -29.97 15.56 23.87
CA SER A 62 -29.81 14.70 25.04
C SER A 62 -30.22 13.26 24.71
N TYR A 63 -29.46 12.27 25.18
CA TYR A 63 -29.80 10.86 24.96
C TYR A 63 -29.80 10.04 26.25
N TYR A 64 -30.56 8.96 26.25
CA TYR A 64 -30.77 8.10 27.41
C TYR A 64 -30.74 6.62 27.01
N PHE A 65 -30.02 5.82 27.79
CA PHE A 65 -30.09 4.37 27.71
C PHE A 65 -31.20 3.88 28.65
N ASP A 66 -32.21 3.21 28.09
CA ASP A 66 -33.28 2.65 28.88
C ASP A 66 -32.76 1.62 29.90
N VAL A 67 -33.19 1.74 31.17
CA VAL A 67 -32.74 0.84 32.24
C VAL A 67 -33.27 -0.58 32.03
N GLY A 68 -34.48 -0.71 31.49
CA GLY A 68 -35.12 -2.00 31.21
C GLY A 68 -34.37 -2.83 30.17
N SER A 69 -33.62 -2.15 29.30
CA SER A 69 -32.83 -2.76 28.23
C SER A 69 -31.55 -3.43 28.73
N ASN A 70 -31.08 -3.11 29.95
CA ASN A 70 -29.90 -3.73 30.57
C ASN A 70 -28.66 -3.77 29.65
N TRP A 71 -28.31 -2.62 29.10
CA TRP A 71 -27.13 -2.43 28.26
C TRP A 71 -25.83 -2.70 29.04
N SER A 72 -24.90 -3.41 28.40
CA SER A 72 -23.54 -3.56 28.89
C SER A 72 -22.72 -2.28 28.68
N ALA A 73 -21.60 -2.17 29.39
CA ALA A 73 -20.70 -1.03 29.22
C ALA A 73 -20.12 -0.95 27.80
N ASP A 74 -19.84 -2.11 27.18
CA ASP A 74 -19.29 -2.18 25.83
C ASP A 74 -20.31 -1.71 24.79
N GLU A 75 -21.58 -2.13 24.92
CA GLU A 75 -22.68 -1.66 24.07
C GLU A 75 -22.86 -0.15 24.19
N MET A 76 -22.97 0.36 25.43
CA MET A 76 -23.08 1.80 25.67
C MET A 76 -21.88 2.57 25.11
N GLY A 77 -20.68 1.98 25.18
CA GLY A 77 -19.46 2.50 24.59
C GLY A 77 -19.55 2.63 23.07
N SER A 78 -20.06 1.60 22.38
CA SER A 78 -20.26 1.63 20.92
C SER A 78 -21.25 2.71 20.50
N PHE A 79 -22.40 2.83 21.17
CA PHE A 79 -23.36 3.91 20.90
C PHE A 79 -22.75 5.29 21.12
N THR A 80 -21.99 5.46 22.21
CA THR A 80 -21.31 6.72 22.51
C THR A 80 -20.28 7.06 21.43
N ALA A 81 -19.49 6.08 20.98
CA ALA A 81 -18.53 6.23 19.89
C ALA A 81 -19.20 6.66 18.58
N SER A 82 -20.31 6.02 18.20
CA SER A 82 -21.06 6.37 16.98
C SER A 82 -21.70 7.76 17.04
N LEU A 83 -22.18 8.18 18.22
CA LEU A 83 -22.68 9.55 18.43
C LEU A 83 -21.55 10.58 18.29
N THR A 84 -20.39 10.30 18.89
CA THR A 84 -19.19 11.15 18.75
C THR A 84 -18.79 11.25 17.29
N LEU A 85 -18.77 10.13 16.55
CA LEU A 85 -18.48 10.11 15.12
C LEU A 85 -19.40 11.04 14.31
N TRP A 86 -20.72 11.02 14.56
CA TRP A 86 -21.64 11.95 13.89
C TRP A 86 -21.41 13.43 14.29
N SER A 87 -21.13 13.68 15.57
CA SER A 87 -20.76 15.02 16.07
C SER A 87 -19.44 15.55 15.49
N ASP A 88 -18.53 14.65 15.16
CA ASP A 88 -17.26 15.01 14.53
C ASP A 88 -17.41 15.34 13.05
N LEU A 89 -18.45 14.84 12.38
CA LEU A 89 -18.71 15.11 10.96
C LEU A 89 -19.62 16.33 10.75
N ALA A 90 -20.58 16.56 11.64
CA ALA A 90 -21.62 17.58 11.51
C ALA A 90 -21.72 18.50 12.74
N ASN A 91 -22.25 19.71 12.59
CA ASN A 91 -22.39 20.65 13.72
C ASN A 91 -23.58 20.30 14.63
N ILE A 92 -23.46 19.20 15.36
CA ILE A 92 -24.42 18.70 16.34
C ILE A 92 -23.66 18.11 17.52
N GLN A 93 -24.24 18.13 18.72
CA GLN A 93 -23.62 17.61 19.93
C GLN A 93 -24.56 16.68 20.66
N PHE A 94 -24.05 15.55 21.16
CA PHE A 94 -24.82 14.57 21.92
C PHE A 94 -24.36 14.52 23.37
N VAL A 95 -25.32 14.58 24.31
CA VAL A 95 -25.02 14.55 25.74
C VAL A 95 -25.90 13.51 26.43
N GLN A 96 -25.29 12.56 27.13
CA GLN A 96 -26.05 11.61 27.92
C GLN A 96 -26.76 12.31 29.08
N THR A 97 -28.03 11.97 29.31
CA THR A 97 -28.79 12.34 30.50
C THR A 97 -29.12 11.10 31.32
N ALA A 98 -29.27 11.26 32.64
CA ALA A 98 -29.80 10.21 33.52
C ALA A 98 -31.34 10.28 33.64
N ASP A 99 -31.96 11.37 33.19
CA ASP A 99 -33.41 11.59 33.22
C ASP A 99 -34.04 11.24 31.87
N ALA A 100 -34.78 10.14 31.82
CA ALA A 100 -35.50 9.67 30.65
C ALA A 100 -36.50 10.70 30.09
N ALA A 101 -37.14 11.51 30.96
CA ALA A 101 -38.11 12.49 30.51
C ALA A 101 -37.44 13.67 29.78
N ALA A 102 -36.22 14.02 30.20
CA ALA A 102 -35.41 15.08 29.62
C ALA A 102 -34.66 14.65 28.35
N ALA A 103 -34.63 13.36 28.02
CA ALA A 103 -33.92 12.83 26.85
C ALA A 103 -34.64 13.20 25.54
N ASN A 104 -33.93 13.74 24.55
CA ASN A 104 -34.44 13.87 23.20
C ASN A 104 -34.49 12.51 22.49
N MET A 105 -33.50 11.66 22.77
CA MET A 105 -33.32 10.35 22.14
C MET A 105 -33.26 9.25 23.19
N THR A 106 -33.87 8.09 22.93
CA THR A 106 -33.80 6.93 23.83
C THR A 106 -33.35 5.67 23.10
N PHE A 107 -32.48 4.88 23.72
CA PHE A 107 -31.97 3.62 23.20
C PHE A 107 -32.59 2.43 23.92
N TYR A 108 -33.26 1.57 23.16
CA TYR A 108 -33.98 0.39 23.62
C TYR A 108 -33.37 -0.90 23.07
N ARG A 109 -33.38 -1.94 23.89
CA ARG A 109 -33.19 -3.32 23.44
C ARG A 109 -34.55 -3.93 23.13
N TYR A 110 -34.66 -4.63 22.01
CA TYR A 110 -35.86 -5.37 21.63
C TYR A 110 -36.29 -6.33 22.75
N GLY A 111 -37.59 -6.41 22.98
CA GLY A 111 -38.16 -7.21 24.07
C GLY A 111 -37.95 -6.62 25.47
N SER A 112 -37.40 -5.40 25.61
CA SER A 112 -37.42 -4.68 26.89
C SER A 112 -38.87 -4.46 27.35
N THR A 113 -39.07 -4.54 28.67
CA THR A 113 -40.41 -4.33 29.28
C THR A 113 -40.84 -2.86 29.30
N THR A 114 -39.96 -1.94 28.88
CA THR A 114 -40.29 -0.51 28.81
C THR A 114 -41.27 -0.25 27.65
N PRO A 115 -42.38 0.48 27.88
CA PRO A 115 -43.34 0.78 26.81
C PRO A 115 -42.67 1.50 25.64
N GLY A 116 -42.82 0.95 24.41
CA GLY A 116 -42.18 1.48 23.20
C GLY A 116 -40.89 0.77 22.79
N ALA A 117 -40.45 -0.28 23.48
CA ALA A 117 -39.24 -1.04 23.17
C ALA A 117 -39.46 -2.34 22.37
N ASP A 118 -40.70 -2.66 21.98
CA ASP A 118 -41.09 -3.89 21.26
C ASP A 118 -41.60 -3.55 19.84
N LEU A 119 -40.85 -2.70 19.14
CA LEU A 119 -41.30 -2.09 17.87
C LEU A 119 -40.97 -2.91 16.63
N ASP A 120 -39.81 -3.58 16.58
CA ASP A 120 -39.46 -4.47 15.46
C ASP A 120 -38.36 -5.49 15.83
N ASP A 121 -38.37 -6.64 15.15
CA ASP A 121 -37.35 -7.71 15.20
C ASP A 121 -36.18 -7.32 14.27
N GLY A 122 -35.23 -6.53 14.80
CA GLY A 122 -34.09 -6.00 14.04
C GLY A 122 -33.47 -4.74 14.65
N ALA A 123 -32.81 -3.93 13.83
CA ALA A 123 -32.37 -2.58 14.18
C ALA A 123 -33.28 -1.56 13.49
N TYR A 124 -33.74 -0.57 14.24
CA TYR A 124 -34.72 0.40 13.77
C TYR A 124 -34.56 1.74 14.49
N ALA A 125 -34.70 2.83 13.73
CA ALA A 125 -34.74 4.20 14.23
C ALA A 125 -36.08 4.89 13.88
N GLU A 126 -36.62 5.63 14.85
CA GLU A 126 -37.81 6.46 14.63
C GLU A 126 -37.62 7.86 15.19
N ALA A 127 -38.11 8.86 14.46
CA ALA A 127 -38.13 10.25 14.89
C ALA A 127 -39.56 10.80 14.85
N GLN A 128 -39.93 11.58 15.86
CA GLN A 128 -41.18 12.32 15.91
C GLN A 128 -40.96 13.76 15.43
N TYR A 129 -41.64 14.14 14.36
CA TYR A 129 -41.60 15.46 13.75
C TYR A 129 -42.92 15.76 13.03
N VAL A 130 -43.07 17.01 12.59
CA VAL A 130 -44.22 17.43 11.77
C VAL A 130 -43.77 17.48 10.32
N ALA A 131 -44.38 16.66 9.48
CA ALA A 131 -44.20 16.63 8.03
C ALA A 131 -44.13 18.02 7.36
N GLY A 132 -43.15 18.21 6.49
CA GLY A 132 -42.97 19.39 5.63
C GLY A 132 -43.40 19.14 4.17
N ARG A 133 -43.58 20.20 3.39
CA ARG A 133 -44.03 20.11 1.99
C ARG A 133 -42.87 20.30 1.00
N PRO A 134 -42.91 19.64 -0.17
CA PRO A 134 -41.96 19.95 -1.24
C PRO A 134 -41.94 21.45 -1.57
N GLY A 135 -40.75 22.02 -1.70
CA GLY A 135 -40.57 23.46 -1.93
C GLY A 135 -40.46 24.31 -0.66
N ASP A 136 -40.71 23.74 0.52
CA ASP A 136 -40.45 24.46 1.77
C ASP A 136 -38.94 24.61 2.02
N VAL A 137 -38.53 25.78 2.51
CA VAL A 137 -37.14 26.08 2.91
C VAL A 137 -36.89 25.86 4.41
N THR A 138 -37.92 25.37 5.11
CA THR A 138 -37.85 25.05 6.53
C THR A 138 -38.04 23.55 6.70
N ILE A 139 -36.98 22.90 7.14
CA ILE A 139 -36.92 21.47 7.44
C ILE A 139 -37.66 21.24 8.77
N PRO A 140 -38.55 20.24 8.84
CA PRO A 140 -39.14 19.76 10.08
C PRO A 140 -38.12 19.52 11.18
N THR A 141 -38.43 19.98 12.38
CA THR A 141 -37.57 19.81 13.56
C THR A 141 -37.95 18.54 14.30
N THR A 142 -36.97 17.68 14.55
CA THR A 142 -37.15 16.49 15.39
C THR A 142 -37.41 16.87 16.84
N GLN A 143 -38.45 16.28 17.45
CA GLN A 143 -38.85 16.54 18.83
C GLN A 143 -38.37 15.42 19.78
N LYS A 144 -38.55 14.18 19.34
CA LYS A 144 -38.14 12.96 20.03
C LYS A 144 -37.59 11.96 19.02
N GLY A 145 -36.68 11.10 19.45
CA GLY A 145 -36.17 9.99 18.65
C GLY A 145 -35.94 8.75 19.48
N MET A 146 -35.88 7.60 18.83
CA MET A 146 -35.46 6.36 19.46
C MET A 146 -34.72 5.46 18.51
N ILE A 147 -33.86 4.60 19.06
CA ILE A 147 -33.35 3.41 18.38
C ILE A 147 -33.76 2.19 19.20
N SER A 148 -34.27 1.17 18.52
CA SER A 148 -34.52 -0.17 19.05
C SER A 148 -33.62 -1.16 18.34
N ILE A 149 -32.92 -2.01 19.09
CA ILE A 149 -32.03 -3.05 18.54
C ILE A 149 -32.35 -4.41 19.17
N ASP A 150 -32.56 -5.43 18.35
CA ASP A 150 -32.55 -6.82 18.81
C ASP A 150 -31.14 -7.38 18.94
N THR A 151 -30.80 -7.84 20.15
CA THR A 151 -29.50 -8.45 20.46
C THR A 151 -29.63 -9.93 20.86
N VAL A 152 -30.85 -10.49 20.78
CA VAL A 152 -31.19 -11.84 21.27
C VAL A 152 -32.15 -12.55 20.31
N GLY A 153 -31.65 -13.29 19.31
CA GLY A 153 -32.55 -14.01 18.40
C GLY A 153 -31.90 -14.56 17.12
N ALA A 154 -32.75 -14.76 16.10
CA ALA A 154 -32.36 -15.24 14.77
C ALA A 154 -31.59 -14.19 13.95
N TRP A 155 -31.61 -12.92 14.38
CA TRP A 155 -30.75 -11.83 13.92
C TRP A 155 -29.50 -11.70 14.77
N SER A 156 -28.86 -12.82 15.07
CA SER A 156 -27.62 -12.91 15.86
C SER A 156 -26.44 -12.10 15.31
N LYS A 157 -26.61 -11.30 14.24
CA LYS A 157 -25.66 -10.50 13.46
C LYS A 157 -25.13 -9.23 14.17
N LEU A 158 -25.67 -8.94 15.35
CA LEU A 158 -25.13 -7.91 16.26
C LEU A 158 -24.21 -8.59 17.30
N ASP A 159 -23.40 -9.53 16.83
CA ASP A 159 -22.62 -10.49 17.61
C ASP A 159 -21.59 -9.80 18.52
N SER A 160 -21.18 -8.59 18.14
CA SER A 160 -20.16 -7.81 18.83
C SER A 160 -20.36 -6.31 18.64
N PHE A 161 -20.31 -5.59 19.76
CA PHE A 161 -20.28 -4.12 19.80
C PHE A 161 -18.87 -3.56 19.96
N THR A 162 -17.86 -4.44 20.08
CA THR A 162 -16.45 -4.07 20.22
C THR A 162 -15.63 -4.39 18.97
N ASP A 163 -16.23 -5.10 18.01
CA ASP A 163 -15.64 -5.32 16.69
C ASP A 163 -15.97 -4.15 15.77
N TYR A 164 -15.10 -3.13 15.78
CA TYR A 164 -15.27 -1.92 14.99
C TYR A 164 -15.05 -2.11 13.48
N GLY A 165 -14.68 -3.31 13.02
CA GLY A 165 -14.74 -3.72 11.62
C GLY A 165 -15.96 -4.57 11.27
N GLY A 166 -16.83 -4.81 12.25
CA GLY A 166 -17.97 -5.70 12.16
C GLY A 166 -19.31 -5.00 11.99
N TYR A 167 -20.35 -5.82 11.86
CA TYR A 167 -21.71 -5.36 11.55
C TYR A 167 -22.34 -4.52 12.67
N GLY A 168 -22.07 -4.83 13.94
CA GLY A 168 -22.64 -4.15 15.12
C GLY A 168 -22.46 -2.62 15.12
N PRO A 169 -21.22 -2.12 15.18
CA PRO A 169 -20.96 -0.68 15.13
C PRO A 169 -21.48 -0.02 13.85
N GLY A 170 -21.38 -0.69 12.69
CA GLY A 170 -21.92 -0.18 11.42
C GLY A 170 -23.43 0.02 11.44
N THR A 171 -24.19 -0.93 12.00
CA THR A 171 -25.64 -0.80 12.19
C THR A 171 -26.01 0.37 13.09
N ILE A 172 -25.30 0.57 14.22
CA ILE A 172 -25.56 1.73 15.08
C ILE A 172 -25.34 3.04 14.31
N VAL A 173 -24.26 3.13 13.53
CA VAL A 173 -23.96 4.32 12.72
C VAL A 173 -25.07 4.57 11.70
N HIS A 174 -25.56 3.52 11.03
CA HIS A 174 -26.68 3.57 10.09
C HIS A 174 -27.97 4.09 10.74
N GLU A 175 -28.41 3.48 11.84
CA GLU A 175 -29.64 3.89 12.54
C GLU A 175 -29.56 5.32 13.08
N LEU A 176 -28.38 5.74 13.54
CA LEU A 176 -28.16 7.13 13.90
C LEU A 176 -28.26 8.08 12.70
N GLY A 177 -27.90 7.63 11.50
CA GLY A 177 -28.12 8.37 10.25
C GLY A 177 -29.59 8.71 10.02
N HIS A 178 -30.51 7.77 10.28
CA HIS A 178 -31.95 8.04 10.26
C HIS A 178 -32.36 9.09 11.27
N LEU A 179 -31.88 9.00 12.51
CA LEU A 179 -32.15 10.04 13.51
C LEU A 179 -31.53 11.40 13.17
N MET A 180 -30.47 11.42 12.36
CA MET A 180 -29.89 12.63 11.80
C MET A 180 -30.73 13.22 10.65
N GLY A 181 -31.71 12.50 10.11
CA GLY A 181 -32.58 12.93 9.00
C GLY A 181 -32.25 12.31 7.66
N LEU A 182 -31.30 11.38 7.61
CA LEU A 182 -30.91 10.69 6.38
C LEU A 182 -31.85 9.50 6.13
N MET A 183 -32.36 9.36 4.92
CA MET A 183 -33.07 8.15 4.51
C MET A 183 -32.12 7.17 3.81
N HIS A 184 -32.59 5.97 3.51
CA HIS A 184 -31.92 5.12 2.53
C HIS A 184 -31.70 5.86 1.21
N THR A 185 -30.63 5.51 0.50
CA THR A 185 -30.24 6.11 -0.78
C THR A 185 -31.15 5.77 -1.97
N GLY A 186 -32.15 4.93 -1.75
CA GLY A 186 -33.17 4.58 -2.74
C GLY A 186 -34.52 4.19 -2.11
N PRO A 187 -35.55 3.95 -2.95
CA PRO A 187 -36.92 3.68 -2.53
C PRO A 187 -37.09 2.24 -2.03
N TYR A 188 -36.51 1.94 -0.88
CA TYR A 188 -36.59 0.65 -0.21
C TYR A 188 -36.47 0.81 1.31
N ASN A 189 -36.95 -0.18 2.06
CA ASN A 189 -36.89 -0.21 3.52
C ASN A 189 -36.97 -1.66 4.01
N GLY A 190 -36.03 -2.09 4.87
CA GLY A 190 -35.95 -3.46 5.40
C GLY A 190 -35.53 -4.55 4.41
N ASP A 191 -35.88 -4.42 3.12
CA ASP A 191 -35.43 -5.29 2.02
C ASP A 191 -35.35 -4.49 0.71
N VAL A 192 -34.56 -4.95 -0.26
CA VAL A 192 -34.33 -4.27 -1.54
C VAL A 192 -34.35 -5.23 -2.74
N ASN A 193 -35.18 -4.92 -3.74
CA ASN A 193 -35.03 -5.48 -5.08
C ASN A 193 -33.99 -4.68 -5.86
N ILE A 194 -32.73 -5.13 -5.77
CA ILE A 194 -31.57 -4.45 -6.37
C ILE A 194 -31.69 -4.21 -7.89
N ALA A 195 -32.51 -5.00 -8.60
CA ALA A 195 -32.69 -4.89 -10.04
C ALA A 195 -33.62 -3.74 -10.46
N THR A 196 -34.48 -3.24 -9.57
CA THR A 196 -35.51 -2.24 -9.90
C THR A 196 -35.42 -1.00 -9.01
N GLN A 197 -35.11 -1.18 -7.72
CA GLN A 197 -35.19 -0.15 -6.69
C GLN A 197 -33.89 0.62 -6.45
N GLN A 198 -32.78 0.29 -7.12
CA GLN A 198 -31.59 1.14 -7.06
C GLN A 198 -31.92 2.53 -7.66
N TYR A 199 -31.65 3.59 -6.91
CA TYR A 199 -31.99 4.96 -7.31
C TYR A 199 -31.13 5.44 -8.49
N ASN A 200 -29.81 5.34 -8.35
CA ASN A 200 -28.83 5.66 -9.40
C ASN A 200 -27.52 4.87 -9.16
N ALA A 201 -26.48 5.10 -9.97
CA ALA A 201 -25.21 4.37 -9.90
C ALA A 201 -24.38 4.61 -8.62
N THR A 202 -24.76 5.58 -7.78
CA THR A 202 -24.09 5.87 -6.50
C THR A 202 -24.93 5.49 -5.28
N ASP A 203 -26.08 4.87 -5.49
CA ASP A 203 -26.82 4.16 -4.46
C ASP A 203 -26.15 2.79 -4.21
N THR A 204 -25.03 2.83 -3.50
CA THR A 204 -24.30 1.64 -3.02
C THR A 204 -23.61 1.93 -1.69
N THR A 205 -23.31 0.87 -0.94
CA THR A 205 -22.58 0.95 0.34
C THR A 205 -21.17 1.51 0.22
N LEU A 206 -20.58 1.57 -0.98
CA LEU A 206 -19.31 2.28 -1.22
C LEU A 206 -19.45 3.80 -0.99
N TRP A 207 -20.62 4.35 -1.33
CA TRP A 207 -20.87 5.79 -1.30
C TRP A 207 -21.66 6.25 -0.08
N SER A 208 -22.51 5.38 0.47
CA SER A 208 -23.38 5.67 1.61
C SER A 208 -23.62 4.43 2.46
N ILE A 209 -23.37 4.51 3.77
CA ILE A 209 -23.76 3.45 4.73
C ILE A 209 -25.28 3.26 4.78
N MET A 210 -26.07 4.23 4.28
CA MET A 210 -27.53 4.15 4.19
C MET A 210 -28.03 3.29 3.03
N SER A 211 -27.13 2.78 2.16
CA SER A 211 -27.53 1.89 1.07
C SER A 211 -27.64 0.44 1.52
N TYR A 212 -28.57 -0.31 0.93
CA TYR A 212 -28.66 -1.77 1.11
C TYR A 212 -27.95 -2.54 -0.02
N ILE A 213 -27.38 -1.82 -0.99
CA ILE A 213 -26.81 -2.41 -2.20
C ILE A 213 -25.29 -2.44 -2.07
N GLY A 214 -24.72 -3.63 -2.14
CA GLY A 214 -23.27 -3.83 -2.15
C GLY A 214 -22.64 -3.34 -3.45
N PRO A 215 -21.41 -2.78 -3.43
CA PRO A 215 -20.72 -2.39 -4.66
C PRO A 215 -20.34 -3.59 -5.55
N GLY A 216 -20.39 -4.81 -5.01
CA GLY A 216 -20.19 -6.07 -5.74
C GLY A 216 -21.48 -6.73 -6.25
N ASP A 217 -22.66 -6.13 -6.04
CA ASP A 217 -23.94 -6.72 -6.43
C ASP A 217 -24.17 -6.61 -7.94
N SER A 218 -23.65 -7.58 -8.69
CA SER A 218 -23.67 -7.57 -10.15
C SER A 218 -25.06 -7.59 -10.80
N ALA A 219 -26.12 -7.89 -10.03
CA ALA A 219 -27.50 -7.87 -10.49
C ALA A 219 -28.20 -6.52 -10.27
N ALA A 220 -27.52 -5.56 -9.64
CA ALA A 220 -28.07 -4.24 -9.40
C ALA A 220 -28.29 -3.47 -10.72
N LYS A 221 -29.38 -2.69 -10.76
CA LYS A 221 -29.88 -1.97 -11.95
C LYS A 221 -28.82 -1.15 -12.69
N TYR A 222 -27.91 -0.51 -11.96
CA TYR A 222 -26.89 0.39 -12.50
C TYR A 222 -25.46 -0.16 -12.35
N PHE A 223 -25.26 -1.45 -12.08
CA PHE A 223 -23.94 -2.03 -11.83
C PHE A 223 -22.89 -1.69 -12.91
N ALA A 224 -23.28 -1.78 -14.18
CA ALA A 224 -22.40 -1.46 -15.30
C ALA A 224 -22.02 0.04 -15.39
N ASP A 225 -22.79 0.91 -14.73
CA ASP A 225 -22.61 2.37 -14.73
C ASP A 225 -21.91 2.87 -13.45
N TYR A 226 -21.50 1.98 -12.54
CA TYR A 226 -20.84 2.42 -11.30
C TYR A 226 -19.56 3.20 -11.61
N PRO A 227 -19.38 4.38 -10.97
CA PRO A 227 -18.23 5.24 -11.23
C PRO A 227 -16.92 4.64 -10.74
N VAL A 228 -16.99 3.72 -9.78
CA VAL A 228 -15.87 2.95 -9.26
C VAL A 228 -16.22 1.47 -9.41
N GLN A 229 -15.40 0.76 -10.18
CA GLN A 229 -15.60 -0.64 -10.53
C GLN A 229 -14.61 -1.53 -9.76
N GLY A 230 -14.97 -2.79 -9.55
CA GLY A 230 -14.08 -3.80 -8.97
C GLY A 230 -13.87 -3.71 -7.46
N THR A 231 -14.69 -2.94 -6.74
CA THR A 231 -14.68 -2.91 -5.27
C THR A 231 -14.99 -4.29 -4.70
N ASP A 232 -14.14 -4.75 -3.78
CA ASP A 232 -14.25 -6.04 -3.10
C ASP A 232 -13.62 -5.93 -1.71
N TRP A 233 -14.43 -6.07 -0.66
CA TRP A 233 -13.97 -6.03 0.72
C TRP A 233 -13.79 -7.43 1.32
N GLY A 234 -14.02 -8.48 0.52
CA GLY A 234 -14.00 -9.86 0.98
C GLY A 234 -15.07 -10.14 2.04
N ARG A 235 -14.88 -11.22 2.79
CA ARG A 235 -15.78 -11.67 3.84
C ARG A 235 -15.09 -11.69 5.19
N GLY A 236 -15.85 -11.43 6.26
CA GLY A 236 -15.42 -11.64 7.64
C GLY A 236 -15.38 -13.13 8.01
N ASP A 237 -14.89 -13.41 9.22
CA ASP A 237 -14.83 -14.78 9.78
C ASP A 237 -16.23 -15.38 10.00
N ASP A 238 -17.25 -14.52 10.09
CA ASP A 238 -18.67 -14.85 10.12
C ASP A 238 -19.23 -15.31 8.75
N GLY A 239 -18.42 -15.21 7.69
CA GLY A 239 -18.79 -15.56 6.32
C GLY A 239 -19.63 -14.53 5.59
N TYR A 240 -19.89 -13.35 6.18
CA TYR A 240 -20.60 -12.25 5.54
C TYR A 240 -19.64 -11.30 4.84
N THR A 241 -20.11 -10.62 3.79
CA THR A 241 -19.34 -9.57 3.13
C THR A 241 -19.08 -8.45 4.13
N ARG A 242 -17.84 -7.96 4.21
CA ARG A 242 -17.53 -6.80 5.05
C ARG A 242 -18.35 -5.59 4.60
N THR A 243 -18.70 -4.72 5.53
CA THR A 243 -19.55 -3.54 5.27
C THR A 243 -18.93 -2.29 5.88
N PRO A 244 -19.33 -1.09 5.42
CA PRO A 244 -18.88 0.15 6.03
C PRO A 244 -19.25 0.26 7.50
N VAL A 245 -18.38 0.90 8.28
CA VAL A 245 -18.57 1.15 9.72
C VAL A 245 -18.56 2.62 10.10
N THR A 246 -18.33 3.51 9.13
CA THR A 246 -18.44 4.97 9.29
C THR A 246 -19.43 5.53 8.27
N PRO A 247 -19.98 6.74 8.49
CA PRO A 247 -20.64 7.47 7.40
C PRO A 247 -19.69 7.60 6.22
N MET A 248 -20.17 7.25 5.04
CA MET A 248 -19.40 7.28 3.80
C MET A 248 -19.49 8.66 3.15
N MET A 249 -18.77 8.86 2.04
CA MET A 249 -18.59 10.20 1.46
C MET A 249 -19.89 10.98 1.22
N LEU A 250 -20.96 10.30 0.77
CA LEU A 250 -22.23 10.97 0.50
C LEU A 250 -23.06 11.19 1.77
N ASP A 251 -22.91 10.35 2.79
CA ASP A 251 -23.53 10.56 4.11
C ASP A 251 -22.96 11.80 4.78
N ILE A 252 -21.64 11.97 4.70
CA ILE A 252 -20.93 13.13 5.25
C ILE A 252 -21.41 14.41 4.56
N ALA A 253 -21.51 14.40 3.23
CA ALA A 253 -22.01 15.54 2.48
C ALA A 253 -23.48 15.84 2.82
N ALA A 254 -24.34 14.81 2.88
CA ALA A 254 -25.75 14.94 3.21
C ALA A 254 -25.99 15.50 4.62
N VAL A 255 -25.29 14.96 5.62
CA VAL A 255 -25.43 15.43 7.01
C VAL A 255 -24.87 16.86 7.17
N GLN A 256 -23.80 17.21 6.48
CA GLN A 256 -23.27 18.58 6.49
C GLN A 256 -24.19 19.56 5.77
N GLN A 257 -24.97 19.12 4.79
CA GLN A 257 -26.01 19.94 4.17
C GLN A 257 -27.16 20.23 5.16
N LEU A 258 -27.50 19.28 6.04
CA LEU A 258 -28.49 19.50 7.10
C LEU A 258 -27.96 20.40 8.21
N TYR A 259 -26.76 20.13 8.74
CA TYR A 259 -26.31 20.72 10.00
C TYR A 259 -25.14 21.70 9.88
N GLY A 260 -24.53 21.79 8.70
CA GLY A 260 -23.23 22.42 8.54
C GLY A 260 -22.10 21.52 9.00
N GLN A 261 -20.89 21.86 8.56
CA GLN A 261 -19.67 21.17 8.93
C GLN A 261 -19.42 21.23 10.45
N SER A 262 -18.89 20.14 11.04
CA SER A 262 -18.48 20.15 12.44
C SER A 262 -17.47 21.25 12.76
N THR A 263 -17.52 21.71 14.00
CA THR A 263 -16.55 22.63 14.61
C THR A 263 -15.70 21.95 15.68
N SER A 264 -15.75 20.61 15.75
CA SER A 264 -14.95 19.80 16.67
C SER A 264 -13.46 20.06 16.51
N ALA A 265 -12.76 20.35 17.61
CA ALA A 265 -11.32 20.55 17.58
C ALA A 265 -10.55 19.27 17.23
N THR A 266 -11.14 18.07 17.41
CA THR A 266 -10.51 16.79 17.10
C THR A 266 -10.04 16.74 15.64
N PHE A 267 -10.88 17.17 14.71
CA PHE A 267 -10.63 17.04 13.27
C PHE A 267 -10.21 18.36 12.61
N SER A 268 -9.50 19.20 13.37
CA SER A 268 -8.95 20.49 12.93
C SER A 268 -7.57 20.42 12.27
N GLY A 269 -7.06 19.20 12.06
CA GLY A 269 -5.75 18.90 11.48
C GLY A 269 -4.87 18.07 12.42
N GLY A 270 -3.77 17.52 11.90
CA GLY A 270 -2.78 16.78 12.70
C GLY A 270 -3.15 15.34 13.05
N GLN A 271 -4.22 14.79 12.47
CA GLN A 271 -4.73 13.47 12.85
C GLN A 271 -4.03 12.34 12.08
N ILE A 272 -3.71 11.27 12.80
CA ILE A 272 -3.20 10.01 12.25
C ILE A 272 -4.36 9.01 12.26
N TYR A 273 -4.72 8.55 11.07
CA TYR A 273 -5.68 7.46 10.83
C TYR A 273 -4.91 6.19 10.49
N GLY A 274 -5.42 5.04 10.91
CA GLY A 274 -4.80 3.75 10.67
C GLY A 274 -3.97 3.26 11.85
N PHE A 275 -2.78 2.73 11.59
CA PHE A 275 -1.83 2.39 12.65
C PHE A 275 -1.33 3.66 13.34
N ASN A 276 -0.91 3.55 14.61
CA ASN A 276 -0.47 4.70 15.42
C ASN A 276 -1.53 5.83 15.57
N CYS A 277 -2.82 5.48 15.45
CA CYS A 277 -3.90 6.44 15.53
C CYS A 277 -3.82 7.33 16.78
N ASN A 278 -3.96 8.64 16.58
CA ASN A 278 -3.86 9.66 17.64
C ASN A 278 -5.20 10.32 17.99
N ILE A 279 -6.31 9.89 17.38
CA ILE A 279 -7.64 10.37 17.72
C ILE A 279 -7.89 10.07 19.21
N SER A 280 -8.38 11.09 19.91
CA SER A 280 -8.40 11.11 21.38
C SER A 280 -9.78 11.02 22.00
N ASP A 281 -10.83 11.20 21.19
CA ASP A 281 -12.22 11.05 21.63
C ASP A 281 -12.75 9.62 21.40
N ALA A 282 -14.03 9.44 21.67
CA ALA A 282 -14.69 8.15 21.61
C ALA A 282 -14.80 7.57 20.19
N ALA A 283 -14.59 8.36 19.12
CA ALA A 283 -14.63 7.86 17.75
C ALA A 283 -13.34 7.14 17.32
N ARG A 284 -12.26 7.23 18.13
CA ARG A 284 -10.97 6.57 17.86
C ARG A 284 -11.08 5.12 17.37
N PRO A 285 -11.88 4.22 17.96
CA PRO A 285 -11.88 2.80 17.58
C PRO A 285 -12.23 2.53 16.11
N PHE A 286 -13.00 3.40 15.45
CA PHE A 286 -13.29 3.26 14.01
C PHE A 286 -12.06 3.46 13.12
N PHE A 287 -11.07 4.24 13.59
CA PHE A 287 -9.93 4.69 12.82
C PHE A 287 -8.59 4.10 13.29
N ASP A 288 -8.56 3.42 14.43
CA ASP A 288 -7.38 2.74 14.97
C ASP A 288 -7.31 1.31 14.45
N PHE A 289 -6.39 1.03 13.52
CA PHE A 289 -6.32 -0.29 12.86
C PHE A 289 -5.75 -1.40 13.74
N THR A 290 -5.35 -1.08 14.97
CA THR A 290 -5.09 -2.11 16.00
C THR A 290 -6.38 -2.61 16.66
N VAL A 291 -7.49 -1.88 16.47
CA VAL A 291 -8.83 -2.20 16.99
C VAL A 291 -9.78 -2.54 15.84
N ASN A 292 -9.92 -1.66 14.85
CA ASN A 292 -10.64 -1.93 13.61
C ASN A 292 -9.73 -2.70 12.65
N THR A 293 -9.70 -4.02 12.77
CA THR A 293 -8.84 -4.88 11.95
C THR A 293 -9.37 -5.11 10.53
N ALA A 294 -10.55 -4.58 10.18
CA ALA A 294 -11.16 -4.74 8.87
C ALA A 294 -11.80 -3.42 8.39
N PRO A 295 -10.99 -2.36 8.20
CA PRO A 295 -11.52 -1.01 8.03
C PRO A 295 -12.16 -0.81 6.65
N VAL A 296 -13.49 -0.69 6.63
CA VAL A 296 -14.26 -0.13 5.51
C VAL A 296 -14.83 1.22 5.97
N ILE A 297 -14.10 2.30 5.67
CA ILE A 297 -14.30 3.61 6.30
C ILE A 297 -14.15 4.76 5.32
N THR A 298 -14.61 5.95 5.71
CA THR A 298 -14.28 7.22 5.06
C THR A 298 -13.59 8.16 6.04
N LEU A 299 -12.46 8.72 5.62
CA LEU A 299 -11.69 9.71 6.38
C LEU A 299 -12.28 11.10 6.13
N TRP A 300 -12.42 11.88 7.21
CA TRP A 300 -12.82 13.28 7.13
C TRP A 300 -12.01 14.13 8.12
N ASN A 301 -11.55 15.29 7.65
CA ASN A 301 -10.84 16.29 8.43
C ASN A 301 -10.89 17.64 7.71
N TYR A 302 -11.05 18.74 8.44
CA TYR A 302 -11.09 20.07 7.83
C TYR A 302 -9.81 20.88 7.96
N GLY A 303 -8.82 20.34 8.67
CA GLY A 303 -7.47 20.87 8.72
C GLY A 303 -6.51 20.14 7.79
N THR A 304 -5.23 20.39 8.04
CA THR A 304 -4.07 19.83 7.31
C THR A 304 -3.15 19.07 8.26
N GLY A 305 -2.09 18.45 7.75
CA GLY A 305 -1.14 17.65 8.55
C GLY A 305 -1.71 16.30 8.95
N ASN A 306 -2.61 15.74 8.13
CA ASN A 306 -3.30 14.49 8.42
C ASN A 306 -2.59 13.32 7.72
N THR A 307 -2.43 12.22 8.46
CA THR A 307 -1.69 11.03 8.03
C THR A 307 -2.64 9.85 7.83
N LEU A 308 -2.52 9.17 6.70
CA LEU A 308 -2.99 7.80 6.55
C LEU A 308 -1.81 6.83 6.77
N ASP A 309 -1.82 6.11 7.88
CA ASP A 309 -0.75 5.21 8.30
C ASP A 309 -1.17 3.74 8.13
N LEU A 310 -0.59 3.09 7.13
CA LEU A 310 -0.81 1.68 6.80
C LEU A 310 0.37 0.79 7.22
N SER A 311 1.23 1.29 8.11
CA SER A 311 2.52 0.68 8.48
C SER A 311 2.47 -0.76 8.98
N GLY A 312 1.36 -1.18 9.58
CA GLY A 312 1.20 -2.53 10.11
C GLY A 312 0.83 -3.59 9.07
N TYR A 313 0.55 -3.21 7.82
CA TYR A 313 0.21 -4.17 6.77
C TYR A 313 1.43 -4.71 6.03
N ALA A 314 1.40 -6.01 5.70
CA ALA A 314 2.44 -6.68 4.93
C ALA A 314 2.09 -6.81 3.43
N THR A 315 0.82 -6.69 3.08
CA THR A 315 0.35 -6.70 1.69
C THR A 315 0.54 -5.33 1.05
N GLY A 316 0.82 -5.29 -0.26
CA GLY A 316 0.87 -4.04 -1.00
C GLY A 316 -0.47 -3.30 -0.98
N SER A 317 -0.40 -1.99 -0.78
CA SER A 317 -1.53 -1.07 -0.69
C SER A 317 -1.55 -0.13 -1.89
N THR A 318 -2.75 0.32 -2.27
CA THR A 318 -2.94 1.43 -3.21
C THR A 318 -3.51 2.62 -2.45
N ILE A 319 -2.71 3.64 -2.22
CA ILE A 319 -3.03 4.80 -1.39
C ILE A 319 -3.29 6.00 -2.31
N ASN A 320 -4.51 6.52 -2.33
CA ASN A 320 -4.88 7.70 -3.10
C ASN A 320 -5.20 8.86 -2.17
N LEU A 321 -4.38 9.91 -2.22
CA LEU A 321 -4.49 11.09 -1.36
C LEU A 321 -5.45 12.16 -1.89
N ASN A 322 -6.10 11.89 -3.03
CA ASN A 322 -7.05 12.84 -3.61
C ASN A 322 -8.39 12.79 -2.86
N PRO A 323 -8.96 13.94 -2.45
CA PRO A 323 -10.30 13.99 -1.90
C PRO A 323 -11.33 13.43 -2.89
N GLY A 324 -12.34 12.72 -2.41
CA GLY A 324 -13.36 12.08 -3.23
C GLY A 324 -12.90 10.78 -3.92
N THR A 325 -11.80 10.19 -3.46
CA THR A 325 -11.25 8.94 -4.01
C THR A 325 -11.09 7.87 -2.92
N PHE A 326 -10.78 6.65 -3.36
CA PHE A 326 -10.64 5.48 -2.49
C PHE A 326 -9.21 4.92 -2.55
N SER A 327 -8.78 4.38 -1.42
CA SER A 327 -7.57 3.60 -1.24
C SER A 327 -7.93 2.13 -0.96
N SER A 328 -6.98 1.24 -1.23
CA SER A 328 -7.08 -0.23 -1.07
C SER A 328 -5.94 -0.72 -0.19
N CYS A 329 -6.24 -1.52 0.84
CA CYS A 329 -5.23 -2.11 1.72
C CYS A 329 -5.71 -3.44 2.30
N ASP A 330 -4.79 -4.19 2.93
CA ASP A 330 -5.08 -5.48 3.60
C ASP A 330 -5.78 -6.52 2.71
N GLY A 331 -5.47 -6.51 1.41
CA GLY A 331 -6.11 -7.36 0.41
C GLY A 331 -7.55 -6.98 0.02
N MET A 332 -8.11 -5.90 0.59
CA MET A 332 -9.38 -5.30 0.18
C MET A 332 -9.17 -4.25 -0.92
N ILE A 333 -10.22 -4.00 -1.69
CA ILE A 333 -10.24 -3.04 -2.81
C ILE A 333 -11.24 -1.93 -2.49
N ASN A 334 -10.79 -0.67 -2.55
CA ASN A 334 -11.58 0.54 -2.29
C ASN A 334 -12.22 0.60 -0.89
N ASN A 335 -11.52 0.16 0.15
CA ASN A 335 -12.05 0.10 1.52
C ASN A 335 -11.84 1.40 2.33
N ILE A 336 -10.94 2.30 1.92
CA ILE A 336 -10.71 3.58 2.62
C ILE A 336 -11.06 4.75 1.70
N GLY A 337 -12.18 5.43 1.93
CA GLY A 337 -12.54 6.66 1.25
C GLY A 337 -11.91 7.90 1.88
N ILE A 338 -11.66 8.95 1.10
CA ILE A 338 -11.39 10.31 1.59
C ILE A 338 -12.56 11.21 1.21
N ALA A 339 -13.25 11.77 2.20
CA ALA A 339 -14.37 12.67 1.97
C ALA A 339 -13.96 13.91 1.16
N TYR A 340 -14.94 14.53 0.48
CA TYR A 340 -14.70 15.78 -0.23
C TYR A 340 -14.15 16.85 0.73
N ASN A 341 -13.27 17.71 0.21
CA ASN A 341 -12.60 18.79 0.96
C ASN A 341 -11.72 18.34 2.14
N THR A 342 -11.45 17.05 2.30
CA THR A 342 -10.52 16.53 3.31
C THR A 342 -9.09 16.49 2.77
N VAL A 343 -8.13 17.04 3.50
CA VAL A 343 -6.71 17.00 3.13
C VAL A 343 -6.02 15.90 3.92
N ILE A 344 -5.63 14.82 3.23
CA ILE A 344 -4.63 13.85 3.72
C ILE A 344 -3.34 14.15 2.98
N ASP A 345 -2.35 14.68 3.70
CA ASP A 345 -1.08 15.16 3.15
C ASP A 345 0.13 14.36 3.67
N HIS A 346 -0.09 13.37 4.53
CA HIS A 346 0.93 12.42 4.94
C HIS A 346 0.45 11.00 4.67
N ALA A 347 1.34 10.15 4.18
CA ALA A 347 1.03 8.74 3.92
C ALA A 347 2.21 7.85 4.31
N ILE A 348 1.90 6.74 5.00
CA ILE A 348 2.87 5.72 5.36
C ILE A 348 2.39 4.39 4.79
N GLY A 349 3.18 3.80 3.91
CA GLY A 349 2.97 2.46 3.36
C GLY A 349 3.29 1.35 4.36
N GLY A 350 3.12 0.11 3.93
CA GLY A 350 3.40 -1.09 4.70
C GLY A 350 4.75 -1.73 4.37
N ALA A 351 4.86 -3.04 4.62
CA ALA A 351 6.04 -3.81 4.21
C ALA A 351 5.97 -4.33 2.76
N GLY A 352 4.78 -4.24 2.13
CA GLY A 352 4.52 -4.68 0.76
C GLY A 352 4.91 -3.66 -0.31
N ASP A 353 4.66 -4.00 -1.57
CA ASP A 353 4.89 -3.09 -2.70
C ASP A 353 3.70 -2.12 -2.82
N ASP A 354 3.88 -0.87 -2.38
CA ASP A 354 2.81 0.12 -2.30
C ASP A 354 2.79 1.09 -3.50
N MET A 355 1.59 1.52 -3.88
CA MET A 355 1.35 2.54 -4.89
C MET A 355 0.69 3.78 -4.27
N PHE A 356 1.28 4.95 -4.46
CA PHE A 356 0.78 6.21 -3.92
C PHE A 356 0.34 7.13 -5.05
N TYR A 357 -0.90 7.62 -5.03
CA TYR A 357 -1.39 8.67 -5.91
C TYR A 357 -1.42 9.98 -5.16
N VAL A 358 -0.57 10.93 -5.58
CA VAL A 358 -0.50 12.24 -4.92
C VAL A 358 -1.67 13.13 -5.31
N SER A 359 -2.05 14.00 -4.38
CA SER A 359 -2.95 15.12 -4.67
C SER A 359 -2.15 16.35 -5.11
N ASN A 360 -2.81 17.48 -5.31
CA ASN A 360 -2.16 18.76 -5.55
C ASN A 360 -1.69 19.46 -4.25
N PHE A 361 -1.81 18.80 -3.10
CA PHE A 361 -1.29 19.29 -1.83
C PHE A 361 0.14 18.81 -1.61
N SER A 362 0.95 19.63 -0.95
CA SER A 362 2.29 19.20 -0.53
C SER A 362 2.14 17.99 0.37
N SER A 363 2.88 16.92 0.08
CA SER A 363 2.72 15.65 0.79
C SER A 363 4.04 15.10 1.31
N TRP A 364 4.00 14.44 2.45
CA TRP A 364 5.11 13.64 2.96
C TRP A 364 4.74 12.16 2.88
N ILE A 365 5.54 11.37 2.19
CA ILE A 365 5.22 9.97 1.88
C ILE A 365 6.42 9.10 2.24
N ASP A 366 6.17 8.06 3.04
CA ASP A 366 7.14 7.02 3.34
C ASP A 366 6.60 5.66 2.88
N GLY A 367 7.26 5.05 1.92
CA GLY A 367 6.91 3.72 1.43
C GLY A 367 7.32 2.57 2.36
N GLN A 368 8.15 2.81 3.37
CA GLN A 368 8.72 1.80 4.25
C GLN A 368 9.37 0.59 3.52
N GLY A 369 8.73 -0.59 3.56
CA GLY A 369 9.24 -1.83 2.97
C GLY A 369 9.01 -1.85 1.46
N GLY A 370 9.10 -3.03 0.83
CA GLY A 370 8.75 -3.23 -0.58
C GLY A 370 9.40 -2.32 -1.65
N ASN A 371 8.86 -2.45 -2.86
CA ASN A 371 9.15 -1.66 -4.05
C ASN A 371 7.99 -0.71 -4.35
N ASN A 372 8.12 0.52 -3.87
CA ASN A 372 7.06 1.51 -3.87
C ASN A 372 7.10 2.45 -5.08
N VAL A 373 5.92 2.82 -5.53
CA VAL A 373 5.70 3.71 -6.67
C VAL A 373 4.90 4.93 -6.25
N VAL A 374 5.36 6.12 -6.61
CA VAL A 374 4.57 7.36 -6.48
C VAL A 374 4.10 7.81 -7.87
N MET A 375 2.79 7.93 -8.02
CA MET A 375 2.06 8.27 -9.24
C MET A 375 1.72 9.76 -9.25
N PHE A 376 2.23 10.48 -10.23
CA PHE A 376 1.95 11.89 -10.50
C PHE A 376 1.01 12.02 -11.70
N GLY A 377 -0.01 12.87 -11.59
CA GLY A 377 -0.98 13.09 -12.66
C GLY A 377 -0.48 13.94 -13.85
N GLY A 378 0.62 14.68 -13.69
CA GLY A 378 1.18 15.55 -14.72
C GLY A 378 2.23 14.89 -15.60
N TYR A 379 2.72 15.65 -16.59
CA TYR A 379 3.88 15.24 -17.39
C TYR A 379 5.16 15.50 -16.61
N TYR A 380 6.21 14.73 -16.86
CA TYR A 380 7.47 14.90 -16.15
C TYR A 380 8.09 16.30 -16.26
N VAL A 381 7.88 17.00 -17.38
CA VAL A 381 8.27 18.41 -17.61
C VAL A 381 7.76 19.37 -16.54
N ASP A 382 6.59 19.07 -16.00
CA ASP A 382 5.88 19.92 -15.06
C ASP A 382 6.51 19.88 -13.66
N TYR A 383 7.42 18.94 -13.40
CA TYR A 383 7.97 18.72 -12.07
C TYR A 383 9.44 19.15 -11.98
N SER A 384 9.97 19.23 -10.77
CA SER A 384 11.41 19.35 -10.50
C SER A 384 11.77 18.38 -9.39
N ILE A 385 12.77 17.55 -9.64
CA ILE A 385 13.14 16.47 -8.72
C ILE A 385 14.53 16.76 -8.19
N SER A 386 14.66 16.79 -6.87
CA SER A 386 15.94 16.86 -6.18
C SER A 386 16.05 15.71 -5.18
N ARG A 387 17.29 15.37 -4.81
CA ARG A 387 17.58 14.27 -3.89
C ARG A 387 18.58 14.75 -2.85
N ALA A 388 18.34 14.37 -1.60
CA ALA A 388 19.24 14.60 -0.49
C ALA A 388 19.18 13.37 0.43
N GLU A 389 20.32 12.68 0.59
CA GLU A 389 20.42 11.44 1.38
C GLU A 389 19.34 10.43 0.96
N ASP A 390 18.50 10.00 1.90
CA ASP A 390 17.43 9.01 1.69
C ASP A 390 16.09 9.64 1.24
N THR A 391 16.08 10.95 0.98
CA THR A 391 14.87 11.72 0.66
C THR A 391 14.89 12.18 -0.79
N VAL A 392 13.79 11.94 -1.50
CA VAL A 392 13.50 12.53 -2.81
C VAL A 392 12.50 13.66 -2.61
N THR A 393 12.84 14.85 -3.08
CA THR A 393 11.90 15.98 -3.13
C THR A 393 11.42 16.17 -4.56
N VAL A 394 10.11 16.21 -4.76
CA VAL A 394 9.49 16.53 -6.05
C VAL A 394 8.71 17.82 -5.89
N ILE A 395 8.86 18.77 -6.80
CA ILE A 395 8.16 20.06 -6.79
C ILE A 395 7.30 20.12 -8.04
N ASP A 396 6.00 20.35 -7.88
CA ASP A 396 5.11 20.68 -9.00
C ASP A 396 5.30 22.15 -9.41
N ASN A 397 5.73 22.39 -10.64
CA ASN A 397 5.99 23.73 -11.18
C ASN A 397 4.78 24.32 -11.92
N ILE A 398 3.66 23.60 -12.03
CA ILE A 398 2.46 24.15 -12.66
C ILE A 398 1.91 25.27 -11.77
N LEU A 399 1.76 26.45 -12.36
CA LEU A 399 1.18 27.62 -11.71
C LEU A 399 -0.21 27.29 -11.13
N GLY A 400 -0.33 27.38 -9.80
CA GLY A 400 -1.57 27.09 -9.07
C GLY A 400 -1.71 25.66 -8.55
N HIS A 401 -0.76 24.75 -8.84
CA HIS A 401 -0.76 23.36 -8.38
C HIS A 401 0.26 23.06 -7.27
N GLY A 402 1.06 24.06 -6.84
CA GLY A 402 2.35 23.99 -6.13
C GLY A 402 2.55 23.06 -4.92
N GLY A 403 2.30 21.76 -5.09
CA GLY A 403 2.65 20.71 -4.15
C GLY A 403 4.16 20.46 -4.14
N THR A 404 4.75 20.46 -2.95
CA THR A 404 6.08 19.90 -2.69
C THR A 404 5.92 18.55 -2.04
N TYR A 405 6.49 17.52 -2.64
CA TYR A 405 6.39 16.14 -2.19
C TYR A 405 7.72 15.68 -1.62
N THR A 406 7.72 15.29 -0.35
CA THR A 406 8.89 14.73 0.33
C THR A 406 8.71 13.23 0.44
N LEU A 407 9.57 12.47 -0.23
CA LEU A 407 9.39 11.04 -0.45
C LEU A 407 10.55 10.26 0.17
N LEU A 408 10.22 9.25 0.98
CA LEU A 408 11.16 8.32 1.60
C LEU A 408 10.80 6.90 1.15
N ASN A 409 11.82 6.05 1.01
CA ASN A 409 11.64 4.63 0.66
C ASN A 409 10.86 4.36 -0.64
N ILE A 410 10.89 5.29 -1.60
CA ILE A 410 10.23 5.16 -2.91
C ILE A 410 11.25 4.66 -3.94
N GLN A 411 10.88 3.71 -4.81
CA GLN A 411 11.76 3.12 -5.83
C GLN A 411 11.50 3.69 -7.23
N LEU A 412 10.27 4.13 -7.49
CA LEU A 412 9.83 4.59 -8.79
C LEU A 412 8.91 5.81 -8.67
N LEU A 413 9.16 6.83 -9.49
CA LEU A 413 8.24 7.93 -9.74
C LEU A 413 7.61 7.71 -11.11
N GLN A 414 6.29 7.65 -11.17
CA GLN A 414 5.54 7.49 -12.41
C GLN A 414 4.84 8.81 -12.76
N PHE A 415 5.11 9.31 -13.95
CA PHE A 415 4.45 10.47 -14.56
C PHE A 415 3.61 10.00 -15.75
N THR A 416 2.75 10.88 -16.27
CA THR A 416 1.86 10.53 -17.39
C THR A 416 2.62 10.06 -18.64
N ASP A 417 3.82 10.59 -18.90
CA ASP A 417 4.63 10.24 -20.07
C ASP A 417 5.80 9.28 -19.78
N ARG A 418 6.20 9.08 -18.52
CA ARG A 418 7.45 8.38 -18.19
C ARG A 418 7.56 7.90 -16.74
N SER A 419 8.43 6.92 -16.51
CA SER A 419 8.83 6.48 -15.17
C SER A 419 10.28 6.86 -14.90
N VAL A 420 10.61 7.21 -13.66
CA VAL A 420 11.94 7.60 -13.20
C VAL A 420 12.28 6.83 -11.93
N HIS A 421 13.35 6.04 -11.96
CA HIS A 421 13.86 5.35 -10.78
C HIS A 421 14.47 6.35 -9.80
N THR A 422 14.33 6.03 -8.52
CA THR A 422 14.84 6.86 -7.43
C THR A 422 16.21 6.47 -6.92
N SER A 423 16.72 5.30 -7.34
CA SER A 423 18.01 4.76 -6.93
C SER A 423 19.19 5.57 -7.47
N GLU A 424 20.32 5.44 -6.76
CA GLU A 424 21.49 6.28 -6.87
C GLU A 424 22.14 6.31 -8.27
N ILE A 425 22.75 7.44 -8.57
CA ILE A 425 23.38 7.81 -9.85
C ILE A 425 24.47 6.78 -10.26
N PRO A 426 24.65 6.43 -11.55
CA PRO A 426 25.71 5.51 -12.05
C PRO A 426 27.17 5.88 -11.72
N CYS A 427 27.92 5.09 -10.93
CA CYS A 427 29.31 5.42 -10.50
C CYS A 427 30.33 4.28 -10.64
N PHE A 428 31.62 4.62 -10.74
CA PHE A 428 32.76 3.68 -10.62
C PHE A 428 33.25 3.60 -9.17
N ALA A 429 33.56 2.42 -8.65
CA ALA A 429 34.19 2.33 -7.34
C ALA A 429 35.67 2.76 -7.41
N LYS A 430 36.19 3.33 -6.31
CA LYS A 430 37.60 3.67 -6.11
C LYS A 430 38.53 2.53 -6.53
N GLY A 431 39.63 2.85 -7.21
CA GLY A 431 40.62 1.89 -7.71
C GLY A 431 40.29 1.29 -9.08
N THR A 432 39.12 1.61 -9.65
CA THR A 432 38.77 1.31 -11.04
C THR A 432 39.60 2.18 -11.97
N ARG A 433 40.32 1.58 -12.92
CA ARG A 433 41.13 2.31 -13.90
C ARG A 433 40.37 2.56 -15.19
N ILE A 434 40.39 3.82 -15.63
CA ILE A 434 39.79 4.29 -16.87
C ILE A 434 40.89 4.45 -17.93
N LEU A 435 40.62 4.01 -19.16
CA LEU A 435 41.56 4.12 -20.26
C LEU A 435 41.68 5.57 -20.74
N THR A 436 42.89 6.11 -20.64
CA THR A 436 43.23 7.46 -21.08
C THR A 436 44.25 7.42 -22.23
N GLN A 437 44.53 8.56 -22.85
CA GLN A 437 45.62 8.71 -23.82
C GLN A 437 46.99 8.29 -23.26
N ARG A 438 47.18 8.37 -21.94
CA ARG A 438 48.45 8.05 -21.25
C ARG A 438 48.47 6.62 -20.69
N GLY A 439 47.46 5.80 -20.99
CA GLY A 439 47.24 4.48 -20.41
C GLY A 439 46.12 4.46 -19.37
N ALA A 440 45.96 3.36 -18.65
CA ALA A 440 44.92 3.19 -17.65
C ALA A 440 45.25 3.98 -16.37
N VAL A 441 44.37 4.88 -15.94
CA VAL A 441 44.53 5.74 -14.76
C VAL A 441 43.40 5.45 -13.79
N ALA A 442 43.69 5.34 -12.48
CA ALA A 442 42.68 5.12 -11.46
C ALA A 442 41.68 6.28 -11.44
N VAL A 443 40.39 6.00 -11.24
CA VAL A 443 39.32 6.99 -11.34
C VAL A 443 39.49 8.13 -10.32
N GLU A 444 40.06 7.83 -9.14
CA GLU A 444 40.40 8.81 -8.10
C GLU A 444 41.57 9.73 -8.45
N ASP A 445 42.40 9.33 -9.42
CA ASP A 445 43.60 10.08 -9.86
C ASP A 445 43.36 10.86 -11.17
N LEU A 446 42.17 10.73 -11.78
CA LEU A 446 41.80 11.51 -12.95
C LEU A 446 41.65 13.00 -12.57
N ALA A 447 41.98 13.87 -13.53
CA ALA A 447 41.77 15.30 -13.41
C ALA A 447 40.92 15.85 -14.56
N VAL A 448 40.23 16.96 -14.31
CA VAL A 448 39.56 17.73 -15.37
C VAL A 448 40.59 18.08 -16.45
N GLY A 449 40.25 17.77 -17.71
CA GLY A 449 41.14 17.92 -18.86
C GLY A 449 41.87 16.64 -19.28
N ASP A 450 41.93 15.59 -18.46
CA ASP A 450 42.50 14.30 -18.88
C ASP A 450 41.72 13.73 -20.08
N LEU A 451 42.44 13.21 -21.08
CA LEU A 451 41.84 12.72 -22.33
C LEU A 451 41.52 11.23 -22.24
N LEU A 452 40.23 10.89 -22.22
CA LEU A 452 39.72 9.51 -22.15
C LEU A 452 39.44 8.95 -23.54
N VAL A 453 39.66 7.64 -23.70
CA VAL A 453 39.27 6.92 -24.91
C VAL A 453 37.76 6.69 -24.90
N THR A 454 37.06 7.18 -25.94
CA THR A 454 35.61 6.94 -26.10
C THR A 454 35.31 6.02 -27.27
N LEU A 455 34.33 5.13 -27.10
CA LEU A 455 34.03 4.06 -28.06
C LEU A 455 32.93 4.42 -29.06
N ARG A 456 31.90 5.19 -28.69
CA ARG A 456 30.80 5.49 -29.63
C ARG A 456 31.21 6.45 -30.73
N ARG A 457 32.10 7.39 -30.39
CA ARG A 457 32.62 8.40 -31.33
C ARG A 457 34.05 8.15 -31.79
N ALA A 458 34.69 7.08 -31.30
CA ALA A 458 36.05 6.68 -31.65
C ALA A 458 37.07 7.83 -31.56
N ARG A 459 37.00 8.63 -30.49
CA ARG A 459 37.85 9.81 -30.27
C ARG A 459 38.32 9.91 -28.81
N LEU A 460 39.31 10.75 -28.58
CA LEU A 460 39.65 11.19 -27.22
C LEU A 460 38.69 12.30 -26.79
N ALA A 461 38.22 12.26 -25.54
CA ALA A 461 37.38 13.31 -24.95
C ALA A 461 37.96 13.77 -23.61
N PRO A 462 38.06 15.09 -23.35
CA PRO A 462 38.58 15.58 -22.08
C PRO A 462 37.56 15.33 -20.96
N VAL A 463 38.01 14.97 -19.78
CA VAL A 463 37.16 14.95 -18.58
C VAL A 463 36.70 16.38 -18.29
N ARG A 464 35.39 16.58 -18.24
CA ARG A 464 34.76 17.87 -17.91
C ARG A 464 34.62 18.05 -16.41
N TRP A 465 34.30 16.97 -15.71
CA TRP A 465 34.06 17.00 -14.28
C TRP A 465 34.23 15.60 -13.67
N ILE A 466 34.64 15.56 -12.39
CA ILE A 466 34.77 14.34 -11.61
C ILE A 466 34.06 14.54 -10.29
N GLY A 467 33.03 13.73 -10.04
CA GLY A 467 32.32 13.69 -8.76
C GLY A 467 32.77 12.53 -7.91
N HIS A 468 32.69 12.64 -6.59
CA HIS A 468 32.84 11.48 -5.72
C HIS A 468 32.01 11.59 -4.45
N ARG A 469 31.70 10.42 -3.86
CA ARG A 469 31.04 10.27 -2.56
C ARG A 469 31.42 8.94 -1.92
N THR A 470 31.36 8.86 -0.59
CA THR A 470 31.54 7.61 0.17
C THR A 470 30.21 7.23 0.80
N VAL A 471 29.84 5.96 0.67
CA VAL A 471 28.61 5.38 1.22
C VAL A 471 28.97 4.41 2.34
N ASP A 472 28.33 4.56 3.50
CA ASP A 472 28.35 3.55 4.57
C ASP A 472 27.31 2.48 4.26
N CYS A 473 27.74 1.41 3.59
CA CYS A 473 26.85 0.32 3.17
C CYS A 473 26.32 -0.49 4.35
N ARG A 474 26.99 -0.50 5.50
CA ARG A 474 26.60 -1.31 6.66
C ARG A 474 25.38 -0.74 7.38
N HIS A 475 25.31 0.58 7.47
CA HIS A 475 24.21 1.29 8.14
C HIS A 475 23.19 1.89 7.16
N HIS A 476 23.39 1.69 5.85
CA HIS A 476 22.40 2.08 4.85
C HIS A 476 21.07 1.34 5.08
N PRO A 477 19.90 1.99 5.04
CA PRO A 477 18.60 1.35 5.29
C PRO A 477 18.31 0.23 4.27
N ARG A 478 18.83 0.37 3.05
CA ARG A 478 18.76 -0.65 1.98
C ARG A 478 20.16 -0.96 1.44
N PRO A 479 20.98 -1.77 2.12
CA PRO A 479 22.38 -1.99 1.74
C PRO A 479 22.56 -2.48 0.31
N TRP A 480 21.63 -3.30 -0.19
CA TRP A 480 21.64 -3.86 -1.54
C TRP A 480 21.43 -2.84 -2.66
N ASP A 481 20.90 -1.65 -2.36
CA ASP A 481 20.74 -0.60 -3.39
C ASP A 481 22.06 0.13 -3.67
N VAL A 482 23.02 0.04 -2.75
CA VAL A 482 24.27 0.82 -2.77
C VAL A 482 25.52 -0.06 -2.79
N MET A 483 25.39 -1.32 -2.37
CA MET A 483 26.48 -2.28 -2.34
C MET A 483 27.04 -2.52 -3.75
N PRO A 484 28.37 -2.52 -3.91
CA PRO A 484 29.01 -2.58 -5.21
C PRO A 484 28.76 -3.92 -5.91
N VAL A 485 28.65 -3.86 -7.23
CA VAL A 485 28.63 -5.03 -8.11
C VAL A 485 30.03 -5.23 -8.69
N ARG A 486 30.64 -6.38 -8.40
CA ARG A 486 31.92 -6.82 -8.97
C ARG A 486 31.69 -7.62 -10.22
N VAL A 487 32.35 -7.21 -11.28
CA VAL A 487 32.47 -7.94 -12.55
C VAL A 487 33.88 -8.52 -12.63
N SER A 488 33.96 -9.84 -12.67
CA SER A 488 35.23 -10.59 -12.70
C SER A 488 35.96 -10.39 -14.03
N ALA A 489 37.28 -10.53 -14.00
CA ALA A 489 38.08 -10.61 -15.21
C ALA A 489 37.49 -11.61 -16.23
N SER A 490 37.37 -11.17 -17.48
CA SER A 490 36.84 -11.92 -18.62
C SER A 490 35.36 -12.32 -18.55
N ALA A 491 34.55 -11.72 -17.67
CA ALA A 491 33.13 -12.03 -17.52
C ALA A 491 32.29 -11.75 -18.79
N PHE A 492 32.65 -10.75 -19.59
CA PHE A 492 31.98 -10.38 -20.85
C PHE A 492 32.69 -10.96 -22.09
N GLY A 493 33.76 -11.72 -21.91
CA GLY A 493 34.62 -12.27 -22.97
C GLY A 493 36.10 -12.10 -22.63
N PRO A 494 37.03 -12.67 -23.43
CA PRO A 494 38.47 -12.58 -23.15
C PRO A 494 38.93 -11.14 -22.92
N GLN A 495 39.58 -10.90 -21.78
CA GLN A 495 40.09 -9.57 -21.37
C GLN A 495 39.01 -8.48 -21.21
N GLN A 496 37.73 -8.87 -21.06
CA GLN A 496 36.62 -7.95 -20.81
C GLN A 496 35.87 -8.32 -19.51
N PRO A 497 36.16 -7.64 -18.40
CA PRO A 497 37.32 -6.76 -18.17
C PRO A 497 38.65 -7.56 -18.10
N HIS A 498 39.81 -6.90 -18.18
CA HIS A 498 41.12 -7.56 -18.07
C HIS A 498 41.54 -7.85 -16.61
N ARG A 499 40.87 -7.19 -15.65
CA ARG A 499 40.89 -7.46 -14.21
C ARG A 499 39.51 -7.19 -13.65
N ASP A 500 39.26 -7.54 -12.40
CA ASP A 500 37.98 -7.23 -11.78
C ASP A 500 37.70 -5.71 -11.77
N VAL A 501 36.47 -5.34 -12.15
CA VAL A 501 35.93 -3.98 -12.06
C VAL A 501 34.74 -3.94 -11.13
N VAL A 502 34.59 -2.85 -10.40
CA VAL A 502 33.59 -2.69 -9.35
C VAL A 502 32.77 -1.43 -9.63
N LEU A 503 31.46 -1.60 -9.73
CA LEU A 503 30.51 -0.58 -10.19
C LEU A 503 29.36 -0.44 -9.19
N SER A 504 28.70 0.73 -9.15
CA SER A 504 27.41 0.83 -8.45
C SER A 504 26.34 0.00 -9.19
N PRO A 505 25.27 -0.44 -8.50
CA PRO A 505 24.26 -1.34 -9.10
C PRO A 505 23.63 -0.82 -10.40
N ASP A 506 23.41 0.50 -10.50
CA ASP A 506 22.79 1.14 -11.65
C ASP A 506 23.76 1.58 -12.75
N HIS A 507 25.05 1.33 -12.60
CA HIS A 507 26.03 1.69 -13.64
C HIS A 507 25.83 0.85 -14.90
N ALA A 508 25.56 1.51 -16.03
CA ALA A 508 25.31 0.82 -17.28
C ALA A 508 26.59 0.45 -18.03
N VAL A 509 26.70 -0.84 -18.36
CA VAL A 509 27.77 -1.35 -19.23
C VAL A 509 27.29 -1.38 -20.67
N PHE A 510 28.20 -1.06 -21.60
CA PHE A 510 27.88 -1.03 -23.02
C PHE A 510 28.18 -2.37 -23.68
N VAL A 511 27.12 -3.08 -24.08
CA VAL A 511 27.19 -4.44 -24.63
C VAL A 511 26.20 -4.58 -25.78
N ASP A 512 26.65 -5.15 -26.88
CA ASP A 512 25.85 -5.35 -28.10
C ASP A 512 25.14 -4.10 -28.65
N GLY A 513 25.74 -2.93 -28.46
CA GLY A 513 25.17 -1.69 -28.97
C GLY A 513 24.18 -1.00 -28.02
N VAL A 514 23.90 -1.58 -26.85
CA VAL A 514 22.98 -1.04 -25.83
C VAL A 514 23.69 -0.85 -24.49
N LEU A 515 23.11 -0.02 -23.62
CA LEU A 515 23.51 0.18 -22.24
C LEU A 515 22.59 -0.63 -21.33
N ILE A 516 23.16 -1.43 -20.42
CA ILE A 516 22.40 -2.23 -19.45
C ILE A 516 22.98 -2.00 -18.05
N PRO A 517 22.19 -1.55 -17.06
CA PRO A 517 22.65 -1.43 -15.68
C PRO A 517 23.14 -2.78 -15.13
N ILE A 518 24.30 -2.76 -14.47
CA ILE A 518 25.03 -3.98 -14.13
C ILE A 518 24.25 -4.90 -13.17
N ARG A 519 23.36 -4.36 -12.32
CA ARG A 519 22.49 -5.15 -11.43
C ARG A 519 21.61 -6.16 -12.19
N TYR A 520 21.15 -5.79 -13.38
CA TYR A 520 20.32 -6.68 -14.21
C TYR A 520 21.11 -7.78 -14.91
N LEU A 521 22.44 -7.78 -14.76
CA LEU A 521 23.36 -8.77 -15.33
C LEU A 521 24.03 -9.64 -14.26
N ILE A 522 23.63 -9.52 -12.99
CA ILE A 522 24.14 -10.36 -11.90
C ILE A 522 23.81 -11.83 -12.21
N ASN A 523 24.84 -12.67 -12.15
CA ASN A 523 24.74 -14.10 -12.45
C ASN A 523 25.24 -14.99 -11.30
N GLY A 524 25.48 -14.41 -10.12
CA GLY A 524 25.89 -15.15 -8.93
C GLY A 524 27.31 -15.72 -8.95
N THR A 525 28.09 -15.49 -10.01
CA THR A 525 29.51 -15.92 -10.11
C THR A 525 30.43 -14.85 -10.64
N THR A 526 30.49 -14.71 -11.96
CA THR A 526 31.40 -13.78 -12.61
C THR A 526 30.93 -12.34 -12.42
N ILE A 527 29.63 -12.12 -12.19
CA ILE A 527 29.05 -10.84 -11.80
C ILE A 527 28.27 -11.04 -10.50
N VAL A 528 28.75 -10.41 -9.42
CA VAL A 528 28.22 -10.60 -8.06
C VAL A 528 28.14 -9.28 -7.33
N GLN A 529 27.08 -9.10 -6.55
CA GLN A 529 27.04 -8.01 -5.58
C GLN A 529 27.88 -8.37 -4.36
N GLN A 530 28.72 -7.43 -3.91
CA GLN A 530 29.65 -7.64 -2.81
C GLN A 530 29.17 -6.91 -1.56
N SER A 531 29.10 -7.63 -0.45
CA SER A 531 28.91 -7.03 0.86
C SER A 531 30.20 -6.36 1.33
N VAL A 532 30.14 -5.05 1.55
CA VAL A 532 31.24 -4.22 2.07
C VAL A 532 30.71 -3.35 3.20
N SER A 533 31.59 -2.86 4.08
CA SER A 533 31.21 -1.88 5.11
C SER A 533 30.93 -0.52 4.49
N ASP A 534 31.75 -0.12 3.53
CA ASP A 534 31.72 1.17 2.87
C ASP A 534 32.31 1.08 1.46
N VAL A 535 31.95 2.05 0.62
CA VAL A 535 32.49 2.17 -0.75
C VAL A 535 32.56 3.64 -1.15
N THR A 536 33.68 4.04 -1.77
CA THR A 536 33.79 5.35 -2.42
C THR A 536 33.53 5.21 -3.92
N TYR A 537 32.57 5.98 -4.40
CA TYR A 537 32.13 6.01 -5.80
C TYR A 537 32.56 7.31 -6.47
N TYR A 538 32.91 7.23 -7.76
CA TYR A 538 33.36 8.32 -8.62
C TYR A 538 32.53 8.40 -9.90
N HIS A 539 32.30 9.62 -10.38
CA HIS A 539 31.67 9.93 -11.66
C HIS A 539 32.65 10.63 -12.57
N VAL A 540 32.57 10.33 -13.86
CA VAL A 540 33.43 10.92 -14.87
C VAL A 540 32.56 11.50 -15.98
N GLU A 541 32.46 12.82 -16.03
CA GLU A 541 31.68 13.52 -17.04
C GLU A 541 32.54 13.92 -18.23
N LEU A 542 31.99 13.78 -19.42
CA LEU A 542 32.58 14.23 -20.68
C LEU A 542 31.76 15.39 -21.27
N PRO A 543 32.30 16.19 -22.21
CA PRO A 543 31.54 17.23 -22.91
C PRO A 543 30.27 16.72 -23.60
N VAL A 544 30.28 15.46 -24.02
CA VAL A 544 29.11 14.74 -24.54
C VAL A 544 29.15 13.34 -23.94
N HIS A 545 28.02 12.86 -23.45
CA HIS A 545 27.88 11.51 -22.92
C HIS A 545 28.32 10.47 -23.97
N ASP A 546 29.19 9.55 -23.57
CA ASP A 546 29.84 8.56 -24.43
C ASP A 546 30.14 7.28 -23.62
N VAL A 547 30.64 6.27 -24.30
CA VAL A 547 31.13 5.03 -23.67
C VAL A 547 32.62 5.16 -23.44
N ILE A 548 33.05 5.02 -22.18
CA ILE A 548 34.46 4.95 -21.78
C ILE A 548 34.86 3.51 -21.44
N VAL A 549 36.16 3.27 -21.29
CA VAL A 549 36.69 1.91 -21.05
C VAL A 549 37.23 1.81 -19.63
N ALA A 550 36.54 1.07 -18.77
CA ALA A 550 36.90 0.83 -17.37
C ALA A 550 37.46 -0.59 -17.21
N GLU A 551 38.74 -0.73 -16.89
CA GLU A 551 39.43 -2.04 -16.79
C GLU A 551 39.21 -2.93 -18.04
N GLY A 552 39.08 -2.33 -19.22
CA GLY A 552 38.79 -3.04 -20.48
C GLY A 552 37.32 -3.34 -20.73
N LEU A 553 36.42 -3.04 -19.79
CA LEU A 553 34.97 -3.14 -19.96
C LEU A 553 34.39 -1.79 -20.44
N PRO A 554 33.67 -1.76 -21.57
CA PRO A 554 32.91 -0.58 -21.99
C PRO A 554 31.79 -0.23 -21.00
N ALA A 555 31.78 1.01 -20.51
CA ALA A 555 30.80 1.53 -19.57
C ALA A 555 30.43 2.98 -19.90
N GLU A 556 29.28 3.44 -19.42
CA GLU A 556 28.86 4.83 -19.62
C GLU A 556 29.78 5.85 -18.92
N SER A 557 29.97 7.02 -19.53
CA SER A 557 30.38 8.22 -18.79
C SER A 557 29.19 8.79 -18.03
N TYR A 558 29.40 9.69 -17.08
CA TYR A 558 28.29 10.39 -16.41
C TYR A 558 27.55 11.31 -17.39
N LEU A 559 26.23 11.18 -17.43
CA LEU A 559 25.31 12.14 -18.04
C LEU A 559 24.74 13.03 -16.93
N ASP A 560 25.07 14.32 -16.96
CA ASP A 560 24.51 15.27 -15.99
C ASP A 560 23.04 15.53 -16.30
N THR A 561 22.17 14.95 -15.49
CA THR A 561 20.72 15.14 -15.57
C THR A 561 20.21 16.08 -14.48
N GLY A 562 21.06 16.97 -13.94
CA GLY A 562 20.70 17.95 -12.90
C GLY A 562 21.05 17.53 -11.46
N ASN A 563 21.85 16.49 -11.30
CA ASN A 563 22.13 15.80 -10.04
C ASN A 563 23.57 16.05 -9.49
N ARG A 564 24.35 16.93 -10.12
CA ARG A 564 25.73 17.24 -9.73
C ARG A 564 25.88 17.78 -8.29
N SER A 565 24.84 18.37 -7.71
CA SER A 565 24.84 18.90 -6.33
C SER A 565 24.89 17.82 -5.24
N THR A 566 24.62 16.55 -5.59
CA THR A 566 24.64 15.41 -4.65
C THR A 566 26.04 14.88 -4.31
N PHE A 567 27.10 15.51 -4.86
CA PHE A 567 28.49 15.09 -4.69
C PHE A 567 29.28 16.02 -3.77
N ALA A 568 30.30 15.47 -3.09
CA ALA A 568 31.12 16.20 -2.11
C ALA A 568 31.78 17.47 -2.68
N ASN A 569 31.96 17.54 -3.99
CA ASN A 569 32.54 18.67 -4.74
C ASN A 569 31.57 19.25 -5.80
N GLY A 570 30.26 19.04 -5.63
CA GLY A 570 29.20 19.40 -6.58
C GLY A 570 28.90 20.90 -6.74
N GLY A 571 29.36 21.74 -5.81
CA GLY A 571 29.01 23.16 -5.75
C GLY A 571 27.53 23.40 -5.34
N THR A 572 27.22 24.62 -4.89
CA THR A 572 25.90 25.00 -4.34
C THR A 572 24.84 25.39 -5.39
N THR A 573 25.10 25.20 -6.68
CA THR A 573 24.18 25.66 -7.74
C THR A 573 23.30 24.50 -8.19
N ALA A 574 22.14 24.33 -7.55
CA ALA A 574 21.03 23.57 -8.12
C ALA A 574 20.46 24.37 -9.30
N MET A 575 20.64 23.88 -10.54
CA MET A 575 19.82 24.36 -11.65
C MET A 575 18.54 23.54 -11.68
N LEU A 576 17.43 24.23 -11.43
CA LEU A 576 16.05 23.79 -11.60
C LEU A 576 15.79 23.37 -13.07
N HIS A 577 14.81 22.47 -13.24
CA HIS A 577 14.13 21.98 -14.46
C HIS A 577 14.31 20.48 -14.75
N ALA A 578 13.22 19.69 -14.56
CA ALA A 578 13.23 18.23 -14.70
C ALA A 578 13.30 17.73 -16.13
N ASP A 579 12.83 18.48 -17.15
CA ASP A 579 12.88 18.11 -18.59
C ASP A 579 14.17 17.42 -19.03
N PHE A 580 15.27 17.81 -18.41
CA PHE A 580 16.60 17.37 -18.77
C PHE A 580 16.85 15.87 -18.64
N ALA A 581 16.26 15.06 -17.74
CA ALA A 581 16.83 13.71 -17.52
C ALA A 581 16.60 12.68 -18.65
N ARG A 582 15.34 12.41 -19.03
CA ARG A 582 15.03 11.48 -20.14
C ARG A 582 15.11 12.16 -21.51
N ASP A 583 14.93 13.48 -21.61
CA ASP A 583 15.20 14.19 -22.87
C ASP A 583 16.72 14.32 -23.07
N ALA A 584 17.55 14.48 -22.04
CA ALA A 584 18.99 14.32 -22.19
C ALA A 584 19.39 12.88 -22.46
N TRP A 585 18.72 11.86 -21.93
CA TRP A 585 19.04 10.49 -22.36
C TRP A 585 18.65 10.24 -23.82
N THR A 586 17.47 10.69 -24.25
CA THR A 586 17.00 10.52 -25.64
C THR A 586 17.78 11.40 -26.62
N ALA A 587 18.17 12.61 -26.23
CA ALA A 587 18.88 13.58 -27.07
C ALA A 587 20.42 13.49 -26.97
N GLN A 588 20.96 13.06 -25.83
CA GLN A 588 22.39 13.10 -25.51
C GLN A 588 22.94 11.73 -25.08
N GLY A 589 22.08 10.77 -24.77
CA GLY A 589 22.42 9.36 -24.53
C GLY A 589 23.25 8.80 -25.69
N CYS A 590 24.35 8.11 -25.37
CA CYS A 590 25.22 7.59 -26.41
C CYS A 590 24.71 6.27 -27.02
N ALA A 591 23.76 5.61 -26.35
CA ALA A 591 23.10 4.37 -26.77
C ALA A 591 21.74 4.20 -26.03
N GLU A 592 20.91 3.27 -26.52
CA GLU A 592 19.66 2.85 -25.89
C GLU A 592 19.91 2.21 -24.52
N LEU A 593 19.11 2.57 -23.51
CA LEU A 593 19.14 1.97 -22.17
C LEU A 593 18.11 0.84 -22.08
N VAL A 594 18.55 -0.37 -21.76
CA VAL A 594 17.71 -1.58 -21.73
C VAL A 594 17.62 -2.12 -20.31
N LEU A 595 16.41 -2.12 -19.75
CA LEU A 595 16.14 -2.61 -18.39
C LEU A 595 15.52 -4.02 -18.37
N ALA A 596 14.84 -4.43 -19.45
CA ALA A 596 14.14 -5.71 -19.57
C ALA A 596 14.02 -6.17 -21.03
N GLY A 597 13.49 -7.38 -21.23
CA GLY A 597 13.14 -7.90 -22.55
C GLY A 597 14.24 -8.68 -23.28
N PRO A 598 14.00 -9.04 -24.56
CA PRO A 598 14.79 -10.04 -25.28
C PRO A 598 16.27 -9.68 -25.45
N GLN A 599 16.60 -8.40 -25.58
CA GLN A 599 17.99 -7.95 -25.70
C GLN A 599 18.78 -8.20 -24.40
N ARG A 600 18.19 -7.89 -23.24
CA ARG A 600 18.78 -8.19 -21.92
C ARG A 600 18.95 -9.70 -21.73
N ALA A 601 17.92 -10.48 -22.05
CA ALA A 601 17.97 -11.93 -21.94
C ALA A 601 19.09 -12.54 -22.80
N ARG A 602 19.27 -12.05 -24.03
CA ARG A 602 20.40 -12.46 -24.89
C ARG A 602 21.77 -12.18 -24.26
N VAL A 603 21.95 -11.01 -23.64
CA VAL A 603 23.20 -10.67 -22.94
C VAL A 603 23.41 -11.58 -21.73
N ARG A 604 22.38 -11.79 -20.91
CA ARG A 604 22.43 -12.72 -19.77
C ARG A 604 22.81 -14.13 -20.23
N GLN A 605 22.21 -14.65 -21.29
CA GLN A 605 22.52 -15.97 -21.83
C GLN A 605 24.00 -16.10 -22.25
N ARG A 606 24.57 -15.04 -22.84
CA ARG A 606 25.99 -15.00 -23.18
C ARG A 606 26.88 -14.99 -21.95
N LEU A 607 26.52 -14.22 -20.92
CA LEU A 607 27.26 -14.17 -19.65
C LEU A 607 27.26 -15.53 -18.93
N LEU A 608 26.12 -16.24 -18.94
CA LEU A 608 26.01 -17.60 -18.41
C LEU A 608 26.91 -18.57 -19.20
N THR A 609 26.90 -18.48 -20.54
CA THR A 609 27.76 -19.29 -21.40
C THR A 609 29.25 -19.00 -21.14
N GLN A 610 29.60 -17.73 -20.95
CA GLN A 610 30.96 -17.31 -20.65
C GLN A 610 31.41 -17.77 -19.26
N ALA A 611 30.55 -17.71 -18.25
CA ALA A 611 30.85 -18.25 -16.93
C ALA A 611 31.16 -19.76 -17.02
N ALA A 612 30.36 -20.53 -17.79
CA ALA A 612 30.65 -21.94 -18.04
C ALA A 612 31.99 -22.15 -18.77
N ALA A 613 32.30 -21.34 -19.78
CA ALA A 613 33.57 -21.40 -20.49
C ALA A 613 34.79 -21.06 -19.60
N LEU A 614 34.60 -20.26 -18.56
CA LEU A 614 35.59 -19.95 -17.53
C LEU A 614 35.71 -21.05 -16.45
N GLY A 615 34.97 -22.16 -16.59
CA GLY A 615 35.06 -23.32 -15.71
C GLY A 615 34.10 -23.31 -14.52
N HIS A 616 33.13 -22.38 -14.48
CA HIS A 616 32.06 -22.45 -13.49
C HIS A 616 31.05 -23.53 -13.88
N ALA A 617 30.69 -24.41 -12.95
CA ALA A 617 29.72 -25.48 -13.18
C ALA A 617 28.42 -25.18 -12.43
N LEU A 618 27.28 -25.39 -13.08
CA LEU A 618 25.98 -25.34 -12.40
C LEU A 618 25.73 -26.66 -11.68
N THR A 619 25.14 -26.58 -10.50
CA THR A 619 24.65 -27.72 -9.72
C THR A 619 23.28 -27.41 -9.16
N ASP A 620 22.48 -28.45 -9.00
CA ASP A 620 21.20 -28.47 -8.28
C ASP A 620 21.33 -29.27 -6.98
N ASP A 621 22.54 -29.66 -6.56
CA ASP A 621 22.76 -30.31 -5.28
C ASP A 621 22.60 -29.29 -4.14
N PRO A 622 21.52 -29.41 -3.33
CA PRO A 622 21.27 -28.45 -2.26
C PRO A 622 22.24 -28.61 -1.08
N GLU A 623 23.10 -29.64 -1.03
CA GLU A 623 23.83 -30.04 0.19
C GLU A 623 22.91 -30.03 1.43
N LEU A 624 21.68 -30.53 1.26
CA LEU A 624 20.63 -30.43 2.28
C LEU A 624 21.05 -31.18 3.54
N SER A 625 20.99 -30.48 4.67
CA SER A 625 21.26 -31.00 5.99
C SER A 625 20.08 -30.70 6.92
N VAL A 626 19.84 -31.61 7.86
CA VAL A 626 18.79 -31.49 8.86
C VAL A 626 19.43 -31.33 10.21
N CYS A 627 19.09 -30.25 10.90
CA CYS A 627 19.57 -29.94 12.24
C CYS A 627 18.37 -29.90 13.19
N VAL A 628 18.47 -30.53 14.37
CA VAL A 628 17.42 -30.51 15.38
C VAL A 628 18.01 -30.00 16.68
N ASP A 629 17.41 -28.94 17.21
CA ASP A 629 17.83 -28.23 18.43
C ASP A 629 19.36 -27.94 18.47
N GLY A 630 19.96 -27.65 17.31
CA GLY A 630 21.38 -27.30 17.18
C GLY A 630 22.33 -28.46 16.84
N HIS A 631 21.82 -29.68 16.64
CA HIS A 631 22.61 -30.86 16.28
C HIS A 631 22.21 -31.45 14.93
N ASP A 632 23.19 -31.75 14.07
CA ASP A 632 22.95 -32.41 12.79
C ASP A 632 22.43 -33.84 13.01
N LEU A 633 21.34 -34.19 12.31
CA LEU A 633 20.75 -35.52 12.35
C LEU A 633 20.79 -36.19 10.97
N PRO A 634 21.04 -37.51 10.92
CA PRO A 634 20.93 -38.26 9.68
C PRO A 634 19.46 -38.37 9.25
N ALA A 635 19.24 -38.33 7.94
CA ALA A 635 17.95 -38.62 7.33
C ALA A 635 18.02 -39.92 6.51
N GLU A 636 16.96 -40.72 6.58
CA GLU A 636 16.74 -41.83 5.66
C GLU A 636 16.15 -41.26 4.36
N VAL A 637 16.91 -41.33 3.26
CA VAL A 637 16.50 -40.76 1.95
C VAL A 637 16.15 -41.89 0.98
N THR A 638 14.95 -41.83 0.40
CA THR A 638 14.49 -42.77 -0.65
C THR A 638 13.85 -41.98 -1.78
N GLY A 639 14.50 -41.91 -2.95
CA GLY A 639 14.06 -41.02 -4.03
C GLY A 639 14.13 -39.55 -3.59
N SER A 640 13.05 -38.81 -3.76
CA SER A 640 12.90 -37.42 -3.26
C SER A 640 12.43 -37.34 -1.81
N THR A 641 12.07 -38.47 -1.18
CA THR A 641 11.49 -38.49 0.15
C THR A 641 12.57 -38.61 1.22
N TRP A 642 12.50 -37.70 2.19
CA TRP A 642 13.33 -37.64 3.38
C TRP A 642 12.51 -38.06 4.59
N ARG A 643 13.08 -38.92 5.44
CA ARG A 643 12.54 -39.28 6.74
C ARG A 643 13.57 -39.00 7.82
N VAL A 644 13.18 -38.23 8.83
CA VAL A 644 14.02 -37.82 9.95
C VAL A 644 13.39 -38.33 11.24
N ARG A 645 14.12 -39.18 11.97
CA ARG A 645 13.71 -39.61 13.31
C ARG A 645 14.16 -38.59 14.33
N LEU A 646 13.22 -38.09 15.13
CA LEU A 646 13.47 -37.05 16.12
C LEU A 646 13.82 -37.65 17.49
N PRO A 647 14.82 -37.10 18.21
CA PRO A 647 15.08 -37.43 19.60
C PRO A 647 13.89 -37.08 20.51
N ALA A 648 13.77 -37.78 21.64
CA ALA A 648 12.75 -37.46 22.63
C ALA A 648 12.96 -36.02 23.17
N GLY A 649 11.90 -35.21 23.12
CA GLY A 649 11.95 -33.80 23.52
C GLY A 649 12.37 -32.82 22.42
N ALA A 650 12.52 -33.29 21.18
CA ALA A 650 12.79 -32.41 20.04
C ALA A 650 11.72 -31.32 19.92
N SER A 651 12.16 -30.09 19.69
CA SER A 651 11.26 -28.93 19.60
C SER A 651 11.30 -28.22 18.26
N ARG A 652 12.50 -28.13 17.67
CA ARG A 652 12.72 -27.40 16.42
C ARG A 652 13.63 -28.19 15.48
N LEU A 653 13.14 -28.40 14.27
CA LEU A 653 13.91 -28.89 13.14
C LEU A 653 14.28 -27.72 12.22
N ARG A 654 15.49 -27.75 11.67
CA ARG A 654 16.03 -26.75 10.76
C ARG A 654 16.54 -27.45 9.50
N LEU A 655 16.06 -27.01 8.35
CA LEU A 655 16.50 -27.44 7.03
C LEU A 655 17.52 -26.42 6.51
N ALA A 656 18.78 -26.82 6.45
CA ALA A 656 19.86 -25.98 5.95
C ALA A 656 20.34 -26.49 4.59
N SER A 657 20.28 -25.64 3.57
CA SER A 657 20.70 -25.96 2.20
C SER A 657 21.48 -24.81 1.56
N ARG A 658 22.15 -25.13 0.46
CA ARG A 658 22.58 -24.15 -0.54
C ARG A 658 21.35 -23.55 -1.21
N VAL A 659 21.54 -22.35 -1.74
CA VAL A 659 20.49 -21.56 -2.38
C VAL A 659 20.88 -21.23 -3.79
N GLY A 660 19.90 -21.32 -4.69
CA GLY A 660 19.97 -20.78 -6.04
C GLY A 660 19.04 -19.59 -6.17
N VAL A 661 19.43 -18.63 -7.00
CA VAL A 661 18.56 -17.52 -7.40
C VAL A 661 18.24 -17.74 -8.88
N PRO A 662 16.98 -17.99 -9.27
CA PRO A 662 16.64 -18.31 -10.66
C PRO A 662 17.17 -17.29 -11.67
N ALA A 663 17.08 -16.00 -11.36
CA ALA A 663 17.62 -14.94 -12.20
C ALA A 663 19.15 -15.04 -12.41
N HIS A 664 19.90 -15.63 -11.47
CA HIS A 664 21.35 -15.76 -11.61
C HIS A 664 21.79 -16.84 -12.61
N VAL A 665 20.90 -17.79 -12.93
CA VAL A 665 21.25 -19.00 -13.71
C VAL A 665 20.37 -19.23 -14.92
N CYS A 666 19.27 -18.48 -15.06
CA CYS A 666 18.36 -18.53 -16.19
C CYS A 666 18.14 -17.13 -16.76
N ALA A 667 18.46 -16.95 -18.04
CA ALA A 667 18.47 -15.63 -18.69
C ALA A 667 17.07 -14.97 -18.83
N GLU A 668 16.02 -15.79 -18.89
CA GLU A 668 14.63 -15.34 -19.09
C GLU A 668 13.86 -15.18 -17.77
N GLN A 669 14.45 -15.56 -16.63
CA GLN A 669 13.81 -15.51 -15.32
C GLN A 669 14.18 -14.22 -14.60
N ASP A 670 13.21 -13.57 -13.96
CA ASP A 670 13.44 -12.37 -13.14
C ASP A 670 13.24 -12.62 -11.65
N ASP A 671 12.97 -13.87 -11.24
CA ASP A 671 12.88 -14.26 -9.83
C ASP A 671 14.25 -14.15 -9.14
N THR A 672 14.35 -13.20 -8.22
CA THR A 672 15.54 -12.87 -7.43
C THR A 672 15.54 -13.53 -6.04
N ARG A 673 14.52 -14.33 -5.70
CA ARG A 673 14.44 -14.99 -4.38
C ARG A 673 15.60 -15.98 -4.20
N PRO A 674 16.23 -16.03 -3.02
CA PRO A 674 17.15 -17.12 -2.67
C PRO A 674 16.34 -18.38 -2.38
N LEU A 675 16.35 -19.35 -3.29
CA LEU A 675 15.59 -20.59 -3.19
C LEU A 675 16.50 -21.75 -2.79
N GLY A 676 16.23 -22.34 -1.62
CA GLY A 676 16.90 -23.54 -1.13
C GLY A 676 16.30 -24.81 -1.74
N VAL A 677 15.45 -25.50 -0.99
CA VAL A 677 14.68 -26.67 -1.45
C VAL A 677 13.18 -26.38 -1.44
N ALA A 678 12.46 -26.85 -2.46
CA ALA A 678 11.00 -26.86 -2.50
C ALA A 678 10.50 -28.11 -1.77
N ILE A 679 9.74 -27.91 -0.70
CA ILE A 679 9.26 -29.00 0.14
C ILE A 679 7.77 -29.26 -0.14
N SER A 680 7.46 -30.48 -0.56
CA SER A 680 6.11 -31.02 -0.68
C SER A 680 5.89 -32.19 0.29
N ASP A 681 4.63 -32.61 0.46
CA ASP A 681 4.27 -33.77 1.31
C ASP A 681 4.89 -33.77 2.71
N LEU A 682 5.05 -32.58 3.32
CA LEU A 682 5.58 -32.46 4.67
C LEU A 682 4.57 -33.07 5.67
N ARG A 683 5.06 -33.96 6.52
CA ARG A 683 4.29 -34.61 7.59
C ARG A 683 5.09 -34.67 8.88
N ILE A 684 4.39 -34.50 9.99
CA ILE A 684 4.91 -34.69 11.35
C ILE A 684 4.09 -35.80 12.00
N ASP A 685 4.76 -36.89 12.42
CA ASP A 685 4.13 -38.11 12.94
C ASP A 685 2.97 -38.63 12.04
N GLY A 686 3.16 -38.53 10.72
CA GLY A 686 2.20 -38.95 9.70
C GLY A 686 1.09 -37.94 9.37
N GLN A 687 0.92 -36.89 10.18
CA GLN A 687 -0.05 -35.81 9.95
C GLN A 687 0.51 -34.78 8.95
N ALA A 688 -0.30 -34.39 7.97
CA ALA A 688 0.11 -33.41 6.96
C ALA A 688 0.34 -32.02 7.56
N VAL A 689 1.36 -31.33 7.05
CA VAL A 689 1.70 -29.93 7.33
C VAL A 689 1.68 -29.18 6.00
N PRO A 690 0.51 -28.63 5.60
CA PRO A 690 0.36 -27.99 4.30
C PRO A 690 1.29 -26.77 4.16
N PRO A 691 1.53 -26.30 2.93
CA PRO A 691 2.15 -24.99 2.70
C PRO A 691 1.39 -23.88 3.46
N GLY A 692 2.11 -22.95 4.09
CA GLY A 692 1.52 -21.85 4.87
C GLY A 692 1.12 -22.19 6.32
N ASP A 693 1.30 -23.44 6.77
CA ASP A 693 1.02 -23.84 8.15
C ASP A 693 1.94 -23.10 9.16
N PRO A 694 1.41 -22.58 10.29
CA PRO A 694 2.19 -21.82 11.27
C PRO A 694 3.39 -22.57 11.89
N ARG A 695 3.43 -23.90 11.79
CA ARG A 695 4.59 -24.70 12.22
C ARG A 695 5.81 -24.45 11.35
N ARG A 696 5.63 -24.00 10.10
CA ARG A 696 6.70 -23.56 9.21
C ARG A 696 7.12 -22.15 9.63
N GLY A 697 8.21 -22.06 10.39
CA GLY A 697 8.68 -20.83 11.04
C GLY A 697 9.48 -19.92 10.11
N ARG A 698 10.61 -19.40 10.59
CA ARG A 698 11.51 -18.57 9.79
C ARG A 698 12.07 -19.36 8.59
N GLY A 699 12.31 -18.67 7.49
CA GLY A 699 13.04 -19.21 6.33
C GLY A 699 12.20 -19.98 5.33
N TRP A 700 10.87 -19.84 5.38
CA TRP A 700 9.97 -20.32 4.34
C TRP A 700 9.48 -19.13 3.50
N HIS A 701 9.52 -19.28 2.17
CA HIS A 701 8.89 -18.36 1.23
C HIS A 701 7.37 -18.54 1.23
N ALA A 702 6.64 -17.64 0.57
CA ALA A 702 5.20 -17.79 0.36
C ALA A 702 4.86 -19.16 -0.29
N PRO A 703 3.75 -19.81 0.12
CA PRO A 703 3.35 -21.10 -0.41
C PRO A 703 3.01 -21.03 -1.91
N GLU A 704 3.39 -22.06 -2.67
CA GLU A 704 3.15 -22.18 -4.12
C GLU A 704 2.42 -23.50 -4.38
N GLU A 705 1.19 -23.47 -4.93
CA GLU A 705 0.33 -24.64 -5.26
C GLU A 705 0.57 -25.93 -4.42
N ALA A 706 1.56 -26.74 -4.80
CA ALA A 706 1.86 -28.06 -4.23
C ALA A 706 3.12 -28.13 -3.33
N TRP A 707 3.87 -27.05 -3.14
CA TRP A 707 5.09 -27.01 -2.33
C TRP A 707 5.31 -25.66 -1.63
N GLN A 708 6.35 -25.58 -0.82
CA GLN A 708 6.83 -24.31 -0.27
C GLN A 708 8.35 -24.29 -0.30
N TRP A 709 8.92 -23.23 -0.84
CA TRP A 709 10.38 -23.06 -0.89
C TRP A 709 10.93 -22.66 0.47
N THR A 710 12.08 -23.23 0.83
CA THR A 710 12.94 -22.69 1.89
C THR A 710 13.81 -21.57 1.33
N ASP A 711 14.26 -20.64 2.16
CA ASP A 711 15.26 -19.62 1.83
C ASP A 711 16.72 -20.12 1.95
N GLY A 712 16.89 -21.43 2.16
CA GLY A 712 18.17 -22.07 2.49
C GLY A 712 18.37 -22.33 3.98
N ASP A 713 17.49 -21.79 4.83
CA ASP A 713 17.60 -21.87 6.28
C ASP A 713 16.22 -21.88 6.98
N ALA A 714 15.46 -22.95 6.77
CA ALA A 714 14.06 -23.02 7.18
C ALA A 714 13.84 -23.74 8.51
N GLU A 715 13.07 -23.14 9.41
CA GLU A 715 12.68 -23.71 10.70
C GLU A 715 11.31 -24.40 10.64
N LEU A 716 11.18 -25.53 11.32
CA LEU A 716 9.94 -26.29 11.47
C LEU A 716 9.73 -26.64 12.94
N ALA A 717 8.62 -26.20 13.51
CA ALA A 717 8.20 -26.56 14.85
C ALA A 717 7.74 -28.03 14.87
N CYS A 718 8.36 -28.84 15.72
CA CYS A 718 8.10 -30.28 15.84
C CYS A 718 8.02 -30.75 17.31
N THR A 719 7.61 -29.86 18.22
CA THR A 719 7.51 -30.13 19.65
C THR A 719 6.78 -31.43 19.96
N GLY A 720 7.51 -32.38 20.55
CA GLY A 720 6.97 -33.67 20.98
C GLY A 720 6.79 -34.71 19.86
N ALA A 721 7.18 -34.38 18.62
CA ALA A 721 7.10 -35.30 17.49
C ALA A 721 8.23 -36.34 17.52
N ARG A 722 7.99 -37.49 16.88
CA ARG A 722 8.94 -38.61 16.79
C ARG A 722 9.54 -38.76 15.40
N GLU A 723 8.82 -38.33 14.37
CA GLU A 723 9.22 -38.44 12.97
C GLU A 723 8.75 -37.23 12.16
N VAL A 724 9.62 -36.77 11.26
CA VAL A 724 9.28 -35.81 10.22
C VAL A 724 9.58 -36.45 8.88
N THR A 725 8.63 -36.41 7.95
CA THR A 725 8.82 -36.85 6.57
C THR A 725 8.47 -35.75 5.60
N PHE A 726 9.22 -35.61 4.52
CA PHE A 726 8.93 -34.64 3.46
C PHE A 726 9.51 -35.08 2.12
N ALA A 727 9.00 -34.53 1.02
CA ALA A 727 9.57 -34.70 -0.29
C ALA A 727 10.27 -33.40 -0.75
N VAL A 728 11.46 -33.54 -1.31
CA VAL A 728 12.14 -32.45 -2.02
C VAL A 728 11.67 -32.48 -3.47
N ALA A 729 10.77 -31.58 -3.83
CA ALA A 729 10.23 -31.47 -5.19
C ALA A 729 11.29 -30.91 -6.15
N PHE A 730 11.99 -29.87 -5.72
CA PHE A 730 13.01 -29.16 -6.49
C PHE A 730 14.10 -28.60 -5.57
N ALA A 731 15.27 -28.32 -6.13
CA ALA A 731 16.33 -27.57 -5.47
C ALA A 731 16.70 -26.36 -6.32
N GLY A 732 17.03 -25.25 -5.67
CA GLY A 732 17.51 -24.05 -6.34
C GLY A 732 18.83 -24.34 -7.03
N ARG A 733 18.92 -24.01 -8.32
CA ARG A 733 20.14 -24.21 -9.11
C ARG A 733 21.09 -23.05 -8.89
N TYR A 734 22.36 -23.35 -8.65
CA TYR A 734 23.41 -22.36 -8.40
C TYR A 734 24.73 -22.79 -9.01
N TRP A 735 25.71 -21.89 -9.00
CA TRP A 735 27.05 -22.18 -9.47
C TRP A 735 27.94 -22.76 -8.35
N GLN A 736 28.60 -23.87 -8.63
CA GLN A 736 29.54 -24.49 -7.71
C GLN A 736 30.81 -23.65 -7.58
N VAL A 737 31.23 -23.38 -6.34
CA VAL A 737 32.50 -22.70 -6.07
C VAL A 737 33.64 -23.71 -6.24
N SER A 738 34.50 -23.51 -7.24
CA SER A 738 35.68 -24.35 -7.45
C SER A 738 36.54 -24.36 -6.19
N ALA A 739 36.80 -25.55 -5.63
CA ALA A 739 37.65 -25.78 -4.47
C ALA A 739 39.12 -25.57 -4.82
N THR A 740 39.51 -24.33 -5.11
CA THR A 740 40.90 -23.91 -5.25
C THR A 740 41.07 -22.64 -4.44
N GLY A 741 41.44 -22.83 -3.17
CA GLY A 741 42.02 -21.79 -2.32
C GLY A 741 41.07 -21.03 -1.39
N SER A 742 40.50 -21.68 -0.38
CA SER A 742 40.31 -21.06 0.95
C SER A 742 39.95 -22.11 1.99
N SER A 743 40.64 -22.07 3.11
CA SER A 743 40.51 -22.96 4.26
C SER A 743 39.08 -22.97 4.81
N ARG A 744 38.55 -24.17 5.10
CA ARG A 744 37.42 -24.39 6.01
C ARG A 744 37.72 -23.73 7.36
N ASN A 745 37.29 -22.49 7.58
CA ASN A 745 37.08 -21.84 8.88
C ASN A 745 36.55 -20.42 8.69
N ALA A 746 35.28 -20.28 8.28
CA ALA A 746 34.52 -19.03 8.43
C ALA A 746 33.01 -19.30 8.23
N ARG A 747 32.39 -20.03 9.16
CA ARG A 747 30.92 -20.06 9.32
C ARG A 747 30.57 -20.16 10.80
N ARG A 748 30.92 -19.11 11.55
CA ARG A 748 30.29 -18.70 12.82
C ARG A 748 30.52 -17.19 12.98
N ALA A 749 29.62 -16.41 12.42
CA ALA A 749 29.30 -15.05 12.82
C ALA A 749 27.85 -14.80 12.38
#